data_AF-A0AA43BKS9-F1
#
_entry.id   AF-A0AA43BKS9-F1
#
_cell.length_a   1.000
_cell.length_b   1.000
_cell.length_c   1.000
_cell.angle_alpha   90.00
_cell.angle_beta   90.00
_cell.angle_gamma   90.00
#
_symmetry.space_group_name_H-M   'P 1'
#
loop_
_entity.id
_entity.type
_entity.pdbx_description
1 polymer ?
#
loop_
_entity_poly.entity_id
_entity_poly.type
_entity_poly.pdbx_seq_one_letter_code
_entity_poly.pdbx_strand_id
1 'polypeptide(L)'
;MDELDQKLNATFDGKVLRKDLLHRIKKGTNVPTFVLEFLLAKYCASNDQAEMDAGMEAVLSSLQENYVRPDEANAAQSKVATKGKHRFIDKVHVRYVEKEKRHWASLENFNSQRIAIGEKFYRDNDRLLEGGIWAEVTLAHNDIDEDDYAFSIEDLRPIQLTRFDFDRYAEGRGAFTRDEWLAAVLRSVGLEPSKLSKRVQMHFIARLAALVEPNYNYIELGPRGTGKSYFFSEFSPYATLISGGQATKATLFYNNARRKVGLVGFWDTVAFDEVGGIKVRDPDTIQIMKDFMANGRFSRGAEVIADASLSFVGNIDVSVQQVVNSNEHDLFQPLPPELDLAVMDRFAAYIPGWEMPKNSSEFLTSNYGFITDYLAEAFHYQFKHTNRYEEVSKRIRLGKSIEGRDEKGIKKTVCAFLKVLHPNGPPTDEEFEEYVAYATECRRRVKEQMNKRKPDDEFARINLSYFKASGEEVVVFCPESKDASATQEPARRRLNQADGQPTEAVEVQPTAQAAPAALETPAGPTPVSPAPASIAVGPSPIELKEQHFTILYGDTGYSYESILGPYLQGAKSVVIEDPYIRLQHQIQNFVRFCETVLKAGTVKKISLITGYDDKTQLADIAEKLDELKQSLLELDVELEVKLNPNMHDREIRIDNGWVIKIGRGLDFFQKPGGWFEVGVNDLSLRKCLETKVDIFRVGINI
;
A
#
# COMPACT_ATOMS: atom_id res chain seq x y z
N MET A 1 -31.51 -13.90 -24.83
CA MET A 1 -31.78 -13.00 -23.68
C MET A 1 -32.65 -13.76 -22.71
N ASP A 2 -32.22 -13.85 -21.46
CA ASP A 2 -33.03 -14.42 -20.38
C ASP A 2 -33.98 -13.37 -19.77
N GLU A 3 -34.75 -13.75 -18.74
CA GLU A 3 -35.69 -12.84 -18.06
C GLU A 3 -34.97 -11.66 -17.41
N LEU A 4 -33.77 -11.87 -16.85
CA LEU A 4 -32.98 -10.81 -16.22
C LEU A 4 -32.47 -9.81 -17.27
N ASP A 5 -32.05 -10.28 -18.45
CA ASP A 5 -31.65 -9.41 -19.57
C ASP A 5 -32.81 -8.50 -20.00
N GLN A 6 -34.02 -9.04 -20.16
CA GLN A 6 -35.19 -8.26 -20.56
C GLN A 6 -35.51 -7.19 -19.51
N LYS A 7 -35.45 -7.55 -18.23
CA LYS A 7 -35.72 -6.65 -17.10
C LYS A 7 -34.68 -5.55 -16.99
N LEU A 8 -33.39 -5.88 -17.17
CA LEU A 8 -32.29 -4.91 -17.22
C LEU A 8 -32.46 -3.92 -18.36
N ASN A 9 -32.73 -4.40 -19.58
CA ASN A 9 -32.93 -3.52 -20.74
C ASN A 9 -34.17 -2.63 -20.57
N ALA A 10 -35.27 -3.15 -20.03
CA ALA A 10 -36.48 -2.36 -19.83
C ALA A 10 -36.32 -1.27 -18.73
N THR A 11 -35.57 -1.57 -17.67
CA THR A 11 -35.43 -0.66 -16.51
C THR A 11 -34.27 0.33 -16.68
N PHE A 12 -33.20 -0.10 -17.35
CA PHE A 12 -31.92 0.62 -17.44
C PHE A 12 -31.49 0.80 -18.90
N ASP A 13 -32.42 1.23 -19.74
CA ASP A 13 -32.17 1.48 -21.16
C ASP A 13 -30.96 2.41 -21.38
N GLY A 14 -30.09 2.01 -22.30
CA GLY A 14 -28.81 2.69 -22.58
C GLY A 14 -27.78 2.68 -21.43
N LYS A 15 -28.02 1.94 -20.34
CA LYS A 15 -27.10 1.81 -19.19
C LYS A 15 -26.56 0.38 -18.99
N VAL A 16 -27.02 -0.55 -19.81
CA VAL A 16 -26.60 -1.95 -19.82
C VAL A 16 -26.05 -2.32 -21.19
N LEU A 17 -25.14 -3.28 -21.24
CA LEU A 17 -24.59 -3.82 -22.49
C LEU A 17 -24.36 -5.32 -22.37
N ARG A 18 -24.23 -5.98 -23.53
CA ARG A 18 -23.83 -7.38 -23.61
C ARG A 18 -22.34 -7.57 -23.35
N LYS A 19 -22.01 -8.34 -22.32
CA LYS A 19 -20.64 -8.50 -21.84
C LYS A 19 -19.78 -9.40 -22.73
N ASP A 20 -20.38 -10.25 -23.58
CA ASP A 20 -19.64 -11.05 -24.56
C ASP A 20 -18.93 -10.19 -25.64
N LEU A 21 -19.50 -9.04 -26.00
CA LEU A 21 -18.88 -8.11 -26.95
C LEU A 21 -17.54 -7.58 -26.43
N LEU A 22 -17.48 -7.25 -25.14
CA LEU A 22 -16.26 -6.82 -24.49
C LEU A 22 -15.17 -7.90 -24.59
N HIS A 23 -15.53 -9.15 -24.33
CA HIS A 23 -14.58 -10.28 -24.39
C HIS A 23 -14.02 -10.51 -25.80
N ARG A 24 -14.78 -10.20 -26.85
CA ARG A 24 -14.32 -10.27 -28.24
C ARG A 24 -13.25 -9.22 -28.54
N ILE A 25 -13.39 -8.00 -28.02
CA ILE A 25 -12.47 -6.88 -28.29
C ILE A 25 -11.22 -6.93 -27.40
N LYS A 26 -11.39 -7.24 -26.10
CA LYS A 26 -10.30 -7.21 -25.12
C LYS A 26 -9.16 -8.19 -25.47
N LYS A 27 -9.47 -9.31 -26.15
CA LYS A 27 -8.45 -10.28 -26.60
C LYS A 27 -7.45 -9.71 -27.62
N GLY A 28 -7.80 -8.61 -28.30
CA GLY A 28 -6.95 -8.00 -29.33
C GLY A 28 -6.35 -6.63 -28.96
N THR A 29 -6.68 -6.07 -27.79
CA THR A 29 -6.34 -4.67 -27.45
C THR A 29 -5.98 -4.51 -25.98
N ASN A 30 -4.91 -3.75 -25.69
CA ASN A 30 -4.51 -3.40 -24.32
C ASN A 30 -5.16 -2.08 -23.87
N VAL A 31 -6.48 -1.99 -24.02
CA VAL A 31 -7.29 -0.82 -23.67
C VAL A 31 -8.08 -1.13 -22.40
N PRO A 32 -8.22 -0.22 -21.43
CA PRO A 32 -9.01 -0.47 -20.23
C PRO A 32 -10.47 -0.83 -20.53
N THR A 33 -11.04 -1.70 -19.70
CA THR A 33 -12.38 -2.27 -19.90
C THR A 33 -13.47 -1.20 -19.96
N PHE A 34 -13.46 -0.23 -19.04
CA PHE A 34 -14.42 0.86 -19.04
C PHE A 34 -14.35 1.73 -20.30
N VAL A 35 -13.17 1.89 -20.93
CA VAL A 35 -13.02 2.60 -22.21
C VAL A 35 -13.67 1.81 -23.34
N LEU A 36 -13.43 0.50 -23.40
CA LEU A 36 -14.06 -0.37 -24.38
C LEU A 36 -15.59 -0.38 -24.23
N GLU A 37 -16.07 -0.45 -23.00
CA GLU A 37 -17.50 -0.41 -22.70
C GLU A 37 -18.15 0.92 -23.04
N PHE A 38 -17.45 2.04 -22.86
CA PHE A 38 -17.94 3.35 -23.33
C PHE A 38 -18.11 3.37 -24.85
N LEU A 39 -17.14 2.85 -25.61
CA LEU A 39 -17.24 2.77 -27.07
C LEU A 39 -18.37 1.82 -27.49
N LEU A 40 -18.50 0.67 -26.83
CA LEU A 40 -19.60 -0.27 -27.06
C LEU A 40 -20.96 0.36 -26.75
N ALA A 41 -21.09 1.11 -25.66
CA ALA A 41 -22.33 1.80 -25.34
C ALA A 41 -22.69 2.88 -26.37
N LYS A 42 -21.68 3.53 -26.96
CA LYS A 42 -21.84 4.56 -27.99
C LYS A 42 -22.27 4.00 -29.36
N TYR A 43 -21.73 2.85 -29.76
CA TYR A 43 -21.93 2.30 -31.11
C TYR A 43 -22.80 1.03 -31.16
N CYS A 44 -22.97 0.32 -30.05
CA CYS A 44 -23.72 -0.95 -29.95
C CYS A 44 -24.92 -0.82 -28.99
N ALA A 45 -25.71 0.26 -29.14
CA ALA A 45 -26.87 0.53 -28.28
C ALA A 45 -28.13 -0.30 -28.66
N SER A 46 -28.08 -1.07 -29.74
CA SER A 46 -29.22 -1.84 -30.26
C SER A 46 -29.15 -3.32 -29.91
N ASN A 47 -30.31 -3.97 -29.92
CA ASN A 47 -30.49 -5.41 -29.72
C ASN A 47 -30.56 -6.17 -31.05
N ASP A 48 -30.56 -5.48 -32.19
CA ASP A 48 -30.53 -6.08 -33.52
C ASP A 48 -29.11 -6.57 -33.88
N GLN A 49 -28.98 -7.83 -34.27
CA GLN A 49 -27.68 -8.46 -34.51
C GLN A 49 -26.89 -7.78 -35.64
N ALA A 50 -27.56 -7.28 -36.69
CA ALA A 50 -26.88 -6.60 -37.79
C ALA A 50 -26.38 -5.21 -37.35
N GLU A 51 -27.18 -4.46 -36.59
CA GLU A 51 -26.75 -3.18 -36.01
C GLU A 51 -25.60 -3.38 -34.99
N MET A 52 -25.64 -4.46 -34.21
CA MET A 52 -24.55 -4.81 -33.28
C MET A 52 -23.24 -5.13 -34.00
N ASP A 53 -23.29 -5.88 -35.11
CA ASP A 53 -22.09 -6.23 -35.88
C ASP A 53 -21.50 -5.00 -36.58
N ALA A 54 -22.35 -4.11 -37.12
CA ALA A 54 -21.91 -2.81 -37.65
C ALA A 54 -21.32 -1.90 -36.56
N GLY A 55 -21.95 -1.86 -35.38
CA GLY A 55 -21.45 -1.13 -34.22
C GLY A 55 -20.08 -1.66 -33.75
N MET A 56 -19.90 -2.98 -33.75
CA MET A 56 -18.62 -3.63 -33.42
C MET A 56 -17.52 -3.24 -34.42
N GLU A 57 -17.82 -3.23 -35.72
CA GLU A 57 -16.88 -2.77 -36.75
C GLU A 57 -16.50 -1.29 -36.54
N ALA A 58 -17.46 -0.44 -36.21
CA ALA A 58 -17.22 0.97 -35.87
C ALA A 58 -16.33 1.13 -34.63
N VAL A 59 -16.51 0.30 -33.59
CA VAL A 59 -15.63 0.30 -32.40
C VAL A 59 -14.21 -0.10 -32.78
N LEU A 60 -14.04 -1.18 -33.54
CA LEU A 60 -12.71 -1.65 -33.96
C LEU A 60 -11.99 -0.61 -34.84
N SER A 61 -12.70 0.00 -35.80
CA SER A 61 -12.18 1.09 -36.62
C SER A 61 -11.78 2.30 -35.76
N SER A 62 -12.65 2.71 -34.82
CA SER A 62 -12.35 3.83 -33.92
C SER A 62 -11.11 3.56 -33.05
N LEU A 63 -10.93 2.33 -32.56
CA LEU A 63 -9.74 1.95 -31.79
C LEU A 63 -8.49 1.95 -32.69
N GLN A 64 -8.54 1.39 -33.89
CA GLN A 64 -7.41 1.38 -34.81
C GLN A 64 -6.97 2.78 -35.23
N GLU A 65 -7.93 3.71 -35.41
CA GLU A 65 -7.62 5.06 -35.89
C GLU A 65 -7.20 6.03 -34.78
N ASN A 66 -7.75 5.86 -33.58
CA ASN A 66 -7.68 6.85 -32.50
C ASN A 66 -6.98 6.35 -31.23
N TYR A 67 -6.82 5.04 -31.00
CA TYR A 67 -6.04 4.57 -29.84
C TYR A 67 -4.56 4.47 -30.22
N VAL A 68 -3.69 5.12 -29.44
CA VAL A 68 -2.23 5.05 -29.64
C VAL A 68 -1.69 3.95 -28.75
N ARG A 69 -0.88 3.04 -29.31
CA ARG A 69 -0.09 2.11 -28.50
C ARG A 69 1.21 2.79 -28.09
N PRO A 70 1.78 2.49 -26.89
CA PRO A 70 3.01 3.15 -26.43
C PRO A 70 4.19 3.10 -27.42
N ASP A 71 4.29 2.05 -28.23
CA ASP A 71 5.30 1.85 -29.27
C ASP A 71 5.04 2.64 -30.57
N GLU A 72 3.83 3.17 -30.75
CA GLU A 72 3.39 3.92 -31.92
C GLU A 72 3.38 5.45 -31.69
N ALA A 73 3.85 5.91 -30.52
CA ALA A 73 3.79 7.31 -30.10
C ALA A 73 4.39 8.28 -31.13
N ASN A 74 5.56 7.96 -31.70
CA ASN A 74 6.21 8.82 -32.70
C ASN A 74 5.39 8.91 -34.00
N ALA A 75 4.82 7.79 -34.47
CA ALA A 75 3.93 7.80 -35.62
C ALA A 75 2.67 8.65 -35.37
N ALA A 76 2.11 8.57 -34.16
CA ALA A 76 0.98 9.41 -33.75
C ALA A 76 1.34 10.91 -33.74
N GLN A 77 2.51 11.29 -33.20
CA GLN A 77 3.01 12.66 -33.22
C GLN A 77 3.21 13.17 -34.65
N SER A 78 3.85 12.38 -35.51
CA SER A 78 4.03 12.68 -36.93
C SER A 78 2.70 12.83 -37.67
N LYS A 79 1.69 12.01 -37.35
CA LYS A 79 0.33 12.13 -37.91
C LYS A 79 -0.32 13.47 -37.56
N VAL A 80 -0.18 13.96 -36.32
CA VAL A 80 -0.69 15.29 -35.93
C VAL A 80 0.06 16.38 -36.67
N ALA A 81 1.40 16.31 -36.72
CA ALA A 81 2.24 17.29 -37.40
C ALA A 81 1.93 17.39 -38.91
N THR A 82 1.69 16.26 -39.57
CA THR A 82 1.42 16.22 -41.01
C THR A 82 -0.03 16.53 -41.39
N LYS A 83 -1.01 16.10 -40.58
CA LYS A 83 -2.43 16.33 -40.84
C LYS A 83 -2.98 17.61 -40.20
N GLY A 84 -2.18 18.32 -39.42
CA GLY A 84 -2.57 19.50 -38.64
C GLY A 84 -3.32 19.14 -37.36
N LYS A 85 -4.25 18.17 -37.38
CA LYS A 85 -4.90 17.68 -36.17
C LYS A 85 -5.36 16.23 -36.26
N HIS A 86 -5.44 15.56 -35.11
CA HIS A 86 -5.98 14.21 -35.02
C HIS A 86 -6.62 13.97 -33.64
N ARG A 87 -7.64 13.11 -33.60
CA ARG A 87 -8.30 12.71 -32.36
C ARG A 87 -7.72 11.40 -31.84
N PHE A 88 -7.40 11.36 -30.56
CA PHE A 88 -6.91 10.17 -29.88
C PHE A 88 -7.76 9.79 -28.68
N ILE A 89 -7.66 8.53 -28.28
CA ILE A 89 -8.12 8.03 -26.98
C ILE A 89 -6.87 7.81 -26.14
N ASP A 90 -6.70 8.61 -25.10
CA ASP A 90 -5.51 8.55 -24.25
C ASP A 90 -5.82 8.99 -22.82
N LYS A 91 -4.91 8.69 -21.90
CA LYS A 91 -4.95 9.17 -20.53
C LYS A 91 -4.21 10.50 -20.42
N VAL A 92 -4.96 11.53 -20.06
CA VAL A 92 -4.49 12.92 -19.96
C VAL A 92 -4.22 13.26 -18.50
N HIS A 93 -3.04 13.81 -18.25
CA HIS A 93 -2.68 14.48 -17.01
C HIS A 93 -2.40 15.94 -17.29
N VAL A 94 -2.56 16.80 -16.29
CA VAL A 94 -2.27 18.22 -16.37
C VAL A 94 -1.37 18.57 -15.19
N ARG A 95 -0.34 19.35 -15.45
CA ARG A 95 0.59 19.82 -14.40
C ARG A 95 0.81 21.31 -14.52
N TYR A 96 0.80 21.99 -13.39
CA TYR A 96 1.25 23.37 -13.31
C TYR A 96 2.79 23.41 -13.25
N VAL A 97 3.42 24.14 -14.17
CA VAL A 97 4.86 24.33 -14.20
C VAL A 97 5.17 25.75 -13.73
N GLU A 98 5.63 25.89 -12.48
CA GLU A 98 5.84 27.18 -11.81
C GLU A 98 6.82 28.09 -12.54
N LYS A 99 7.90 27.52 -13.10
CA LYS A 99 8.91 28.28 -13.86
C LYS A 99 8.31 29.00 -15.06
N GLU A 100 7.24 28.44 -15.62
CA GLU A 100 6.57 28.94 -16.83
C GLU A 100 5.21 29.58 -16.52
N LYS A 101 4.75 29.48 -15.26
CA LYS A 101 3.44 29.93 -14.79
C LYS A 101 2.29 29.44 -15.66
N ARG A 102 2.40 28.21 -16.19
CA ARG A 102 1.47 27.64 -17.17
C ARG A 102 1.15 26.18 -16.85
N HIS A 103 -0.07 25.78 -17.18
CA HIS A 103 -0.48 24.38 -17.17
C HIS A 103 -0.11 23.70 -18.47
N TRP A 104 0.49 22.51 -18.36
CA TRP A 104 0.83 21.65 -19.48
C TRP A 104 0.13 20.32 -19.32
N ALA A 105 -0.48 19.85 -20.40
CA ALA A 105 -0.99 18.50 -20.46
C ALA A 105 0.12 17.51 -20.81
N SER A 106 0.00 16.30 -20.29
CA SER A 106 0.75 15.14 -20.71
C SER A 106 -0.18 13.98 -21.04
N LEU A 107 0.14 13.27 -22.11
CA LEU A 107 -0.63 12.13 -22.60
C LEU A 107 0.24 10.87 -22.50
N GLU A 108 -0.30 9.81 -21.88
CA GLU A 108 0.45 8.58 -21.57
C GLU A 108 0.93 7.85 -22.83
N ASN A 109 0.04 7.56 -23.79
CA ASN A 109 0.38 6.77 -24.97
C ASN A 109 0.94 7.61 -26.12
N PHE A 110 0.47 8.85 -26.28
CA PHE A 110 1.06 9.82 -27.21
C PHE A 110 2.48 10.22 -26.79
N ASN A 111 2.85 9.96 -25.52
CA ASN A 111 4.18 10.13 -24.96
C ASN A 111 4.76 11.54 -25.16
N SER A 112 3.94 12.56 -24.87
CA SER A 112 4.39 13.95 -24.79
C SER A 112 3.95 14.57 -23.48
N GLN A 113 4.83 15.36 -22.88
CA GLN A 113 4.68 15.93 -21.54
C GLN A 113 4.52 17.46 -21.56
N ARG A 114 4.48 18.06 -22.75
CA ARG A 114 4.44 19.51 -22.99
C ARG A 114 3.43 19.82 -24.09
N ILE A 115 2.15 19.59 -23.79
CA ILE A 115 1.04 19.86 -24.70
C ILE A 115 0.23 21.04 -24.14
N ALA A 116 0.04 22.09 -24.94
CA ALA A 116 -0.72 23.26 -24.49
C ALA A 116 -2.18 22.89 -24.21
N ILE A 117 -2.71 23.35 -23.08
CA ILE A 117 -4.09 23.08 -22.68
C ILE A 117 -4.77 24.36 -22.21
N GLY A 118 -6.00 24.60 -22.70
CA GLY A 118 -6.82 25.73 -22.30
C GLY A 118 -7.43 25.56 -20.91
N GLU A 119 -7.57 26.67 -20.17
CA GLU A 119 -8.08 26.68 -18.79
C GLU A 119 -9.46 26.03 -18.63
N LYS A 120 -10.32 26.17 -19.64
CA LYS A 120 -11.66 25.57 -19.69
C LYS A 120 -11.68 24.06 -19.46
N PHE A 121 -10.58 23.35 -19.71
CA PHE A 121 -10.54 21.89 -19.60
C PHE A 121 -10.16 21.39 -18.21
N TYR A 122 -9.39 22.15 -17.44
CA TYR A 122 -8.86 21.71 -16.13
C TYR A 122 -9.40 22.49 -14.93
N ARG A 123 -10.11 23.61 -15.14
CA ARG A 123 -10.64 24.44 -14.05
C ARG A 123 -11.59 23.69 -13.11
N ASP A 124 -12.45 22.84 -13.67
CA ASP A 124 -13.51 22.14 -12.93
C ASP A 124 -13.26 20.61 -12.87
N ASN A 125 -12.02 20.18 -13.07
CA ASN A 125 -11.67 18.76 -13.13
C ASN A 125 -10.34 18.50 -12.40
N ASP A 126 -10.40 18.49 -11.07
CA ASP A 126 -9.24 18.29 -10.21
C ASP A 126 -8.49 16.98 -10.52
N ARG A 127 -9.19 15.97 -11.04
CA ARG A 127 -8.60 14.69 -11.43
C ARG A 127 -7.59 14.81 -12.57
N LEU A 128 -7.78 15.76 -13.49
CA LEU A 128 -6.78 16.05 -14.53
C LEU A 128 -5.45 16.49 -13.90
N LEU A 129 -5.48 17.23 -12.78
CA LEU A 129 -4.30 17.81 -12.13
C LEU A 129 -3.51 16.84 -11.25
N GLU A 130 -4.00 15.60 -11.09
CA GLU A 130 -3.52 14.65 -10.09
C GLU A 130 -3.26 13.26 -10.67
N GLY A 131 -4.32 12.45 -10.87
CA GLY A 131 -4.24 11.05 -11.29
C GLY A 131 -4.42 10.81 -12.80
N GLY A 132 -4.84 11.86 -13.51
CA GLY A 132 -5.18 11.83 -14.92
C GLY A 132 -6.51 11.15 -15.21
N ILE A 133 -7.06 11.42 -16.39
CA ILE A 133 -8.34 10.85 -16.85
C ILE A 133 -8.20 10.30 -18.26
N TRP A 134 -8.92 9.22 -18.55
CA TRP A 134 -9.08 8.75 -19.92
C TRP A 134 -10.05 9.67 -20.67
N ALA A 135 -9.67 10.11 -21.87
CA ALA A 135 -10.46 11.04 -22.67
C ALA A 135 -10.31 10.77 -24.18
N GLU A 136 -11.36 11.12 -24.94
CA GLU A 136 -11.22 11.45 -26.37
C GLU A 136 -10.62 12.86 -26.47
N VAL A 137 -9.38 12.97 -26.95
CA VAL A 137 -8.60 14.22 -27.02
C VAL A 137 -8.32 14.57 -28.47
N THR A 138 -8.62 15.80 -28.88
CA THR A 138 -8.23 16.30 -30.20
C THR A 138 -6.95 17.11 -30.05
N LEU A 139 -5.85 16.59 -30.60
CA LEU A 139 -4.56 17.27 -30.64
C LEU A 139 -4.41 18.00 -31.96
N ALA A 140 -3.96 19.26 -31.89
CA ALA A 140 -3.57 20.06 -33.03
C ALA A 140 -2.06 20.35 -32.99
N HIS A 141 -1.43 20.36 -34.16
CA HIS A 141 -0.07 20.83 -34.35
C HIS A 141 -0.05 22.35 -34.25
N ASN A 142 1.01 22.87 -33.64
CA ASN A 142 1.27 24.29 -33.57
C ASN A 142 2.35 24.67 -34.58
N ASP A 143 1.97 25.45 -35.60
CA ASP A 143 2.88 25.91 -36.65
C ASP A 143 3.58 27.24 -36.30
N ILE A 144 3.38 27.78 -35.10
CA ILE A 144 3.94 29.05 -34.66
C ILE A 144 5.32 28.82 -34.05
N ASP A 145 6.38 29.17 -34.77
CA ASP A 145 7.78 28.98 -34.32
C ASP A 145 8.13 29.75 -33.02
N GLU A 146 7.42 30.84 -32.72
CA GLU A 146 7.61 31.62 -31.48
C GLU A 146 7.08 30.91 -30.24
N ASP A 147 6.19 29.94 -30.41
CA ASP A 147 5.60 29.18 -29.33
C ASP A 147 6.50 27.98 -28.99
N ASP A 148 6.90 27.86 -27.72
CA ASP A 148 7.76 26.78 -27.22
C ASP A 148 7.01 25.46 -26.98
N TYR A 149 6.11 25.08 -27.90
CA TYR A 149 5.36 23.83 -27.87
C TYR A 149 4.83 23.42 -29.25
N ALA A 150 4.92 22.13 -29.57
CA ALA A 150 4.52 21.57 -30.87
C ALA A 150 3.05 21.15 -30.95
N PHE A 151 2.39 20.91 -29.81
CA PHE A 151 1.04 20.36 -29.77
C PHE A 151 0.14 21.11 -28.80
N SER A 152 -1.14 21.23 -29.14
CA SER A 152 -2.19 21.79 -28.28
C SER A 152 -3.44 20.93 -28.24
N ILE A 153 -4.17 20.97 -27.12
CA ILE A 153 -5.48 20.33 -26.96
C ILE A 153 -6.55 21.30 -27.46
N GLU A 154 -7.18 20.95 -28.59
CA GLU A 154 -8.30 21.70 -29.18
C GLU A 154 -9.63 21.33 -28.49
N ASP A 155 -9.83 20.03 -28.23
CA ASP A 155 -11.00 19.45 -27.56
C ASP A 155 -10.58 18.30 -26.63
N LEU A 156 -11.27 18.16 -25.49
CA LEU A 156 -11.03 17.10 -24.51
C LEU A 156 -12.37 16.66 -23.93
N ARG A 157 -12.71 15.38 -24.12
CA ARG A 157 -13.95 14.79 -23.63
C ARG A 157 -13.62 13.58 -22.76
N PRO A 158 -13.81 13.66 -21.43
CA PRO A 158 -13.62 12.53 -20.55
C PRO A 158 -14.45 11.32 -21.00
N ILE A 159 -13.86 10.14 -20.97
CA ILE A 159 -14.55 8.86 -21.22
C ILE A 159 -15.26 8.49 -19.92
N GLN A 160 -16.35 9.19 -19.66
CA GLN A 160 -17.22 9.05 -18.50
C GLN A 160 -18.67 9.27 -18.93
N LEU A 161 -19.61 8.69 -18.20
CA LEU A 161 -21.03 8.99 -18.37
C LEU A 161 -21.29 10.46 -18.01
N THR A 162 -21.76 11.23 -18.99
CA THR A 162 -21.90 12.69 -18.89
C THR A 162 -22.87 13.16 -17.80
N ARG A 163 -23.83 12.33 -17.37
CA ARG A 163 -24.73 12.58 -16.23
C ARG A 163 -25.18 11.27 -15.58
N PHE A 164 -24.69 10.99 -14.37
CA PHE A 164 -25.22 9.95 -13.50
C PHE A 164 -26.36 10.51 -12.63
N ASP A 165 -27.40 9.71 -12.42
CA ASP A 165 -28.57 10.04 -11.60
C ASP A 165 -28.77 8.88 -10.61
N PHE A 166 -28.45 9.14 -9.34
CA PHE A 166 -28.52 8.12 -8.30
C PHE A 166 -29.95 7.75 -7.95
N ASP A 167 -30.88 8.70 -7.97
CA ASP A 167 -32.27 8.46 -7.60
C ASP A 167 -32.92 7.50 -8.59
N ARG A 168 -32.67 7.68 -9.90
CA ARG A 168 -33.10 6.74 -10.93
C ARG A 168 -32.46 5.35 -10.78
N TYR A 169 -31.18 5.29 -10.41
CA TYR A 169 -30.50 4.03 -10.14
C TYR A 169 -31.18 3.26 -9.00
N ALA A 170 -31.45 3.98 -7.92
CA ALA A 170 -32.14 3.49 -6.73
C ALA A 170 -33.60 3.06 -6.99
N GLU A 171 -34.36 3.85 -7.76
CA GLU A 171 -35.72 3.50 -8.17
C GLU A 171 -35.72 2.24 -9.05
N GLY A 172 -34.82 2.18 -10.04
CA GLY A 172 -34.69 1.02 -10.93
C GLY A 172 -34.34 -0.26 -10.18
N ARG A 173 -33.49 -0.19 -9.14
CA ARG A 173 -33.21 -1.31 -8.23
C ARG A 173 -34.50 -1.91 -7.64
N GLY A 174 -35.51 -1.09 -7.35
CA GLY A 174 -36.78 -1.51 -6.76
C GLY A 174 -37.57 -2.50 -7.61
N ALA A 175 -37.31 -2.56 -8.92
CA ALA A 175 -37.94 -3.53 -9.80
C ALA A 175 -37.40 -4.97 -9.60
N PHE A 176 -36.23 -5.14 -8.97
CA PHE A 176 -35.52 -6.42 -8.87
C PHE A 176 -35.67 -7.04 -7.48
N THR A 177 -35.69 -8.38 -7.41
CA THR A 177 -35.40 -9.09 -6.16
C THR A 177 -33.92 -8.93 -5.80
N ARG A 178 -33.56 -9.23 -4.55
CA ARG A 178 -32.15 -9.17 -4.14
C ARG A 178 -31.24 -10.12 -4.92
N ASP A 179 -31.69 -11.35 -5.18
CA ASP A 179 -30.89 -12.35 -5.90
C ASP A 179 -30.74 -11.99 -7.39
N GLU A 180 -31.79 -11.43 -8.02
CA GLU A 180 -31.68 -10.86 -9.38
C GLU A 180 -30.70 -9.69 -9.43
N TRP A 181 -30.74 -8.81 -8.42
CA TRP A 181 -29.83 -7.66 -8.35
C TRP A 181 -28.38 -8.07 -8.12
N LEU A 182 -28.15 -9.03 -7.22
CA LEU A 182 -26.84 -9.65 -7.00
C LEU A 182 -26.31 -10.22 -8.32
N ALA A 183 -27.15 -10.95 -9.07
CA ALA A 183 -26.80 -11.47 -10.38
C ALA A 183 -26.46 -10.35 -11.38
N ALA A 184 -27.22 -9.25 -11.40
CA ALA A 184 -26.93 -8.10 -12.25
C ALA A 184 -25.59 -7.44 -11.91
N VAL A 185 -25.26 -7.24 -10.63
CA VAL A 185 -23.96 -6.71 -10.19
C VAL A 185 -22.81 -7.63 -10.61
N LEU A 186 -22.98 -8.95 -10.45
CA LEU A 186 -21.98 -9.94 -10.87
C LEU A 186 -21.79 -9.98 -12.40
N ARG A 187 -22.88 -9.92 -13.18
CA ARG A 187 -22.78 -9.79 -14.64
C ARG A 187 -22.07 -8.50 -15.06
N SER A 188 -22.28 -7.42 -14.30
CA SER A 188 -21.63 -6.12 -14.56
C SER A 188 -20.12 -6.18 -14.42
N VAL A 189 -19.60 -6.98 -13.49
CA VAL A 189 -18.15 -7.27 -13.35
C VAL A 189 -17.66 -8.40 -14.27
N GLY A 190 -18.51 -8.88 -15.19
CA GLY A 190 -18.17 -9.88 -16.20
C GLY A 190 -18.30 -11.34 -15.74
N LEU A 191 -18.94 -11.62 -14.60
CA LEU A 191 -19.09 -12.97 -14.05
C LEU A 191 -20.47 -13.56 -14.31
N GLU A 192 -20.55 -14.87 -14.56
CA GLU A 192 -21.81 -15.59 -14.73
C GLU A 192 -22.30 -16.15 -13.38
N PRO A 193 -23.39 -15.60 -12.79
CA PRO A 193 -23.83 -15.96 -11.45
C PRO A 193 -24.24 -17.44 -11.32
N SER A 194 -24.82 -18.01 -12.38
CA SER A 194 -25.26 -19.41 -12.41
C SER A 194 -24.12 -20.43 -12.28
N LYS A 195 -22.87 -20.00 -12.50
CA LYS A 195 -21.65 -20.81 -12.35
C LYS A 195 -21.02 -20.69 -10.97
N LEU A 196 -21.55 -19.84 -10.11
CA LEU A 196 -20.99 -19.52 -8.80
C LEU A 196 -21.94 -19.97 -7.69
N SER A 197 -21.41 -20.59 -6.63
CA SER A 197 -22.20 -20.85 -5.43
C SER A 197 -22.57 -19.52 -4.74
N LYS A 198 -23.67 -19.50 -3.97
CA LYS A 198 -24.08 -18.29 -3.21
C LYS A 198 -22.94 -17.73 -2.36
N ARG A 199 -22.15 -18.59 -1.72
CA ARG A 199 -20.97 -18.19 -0.94
C ARG A 199 -19.92 -17.46 -1.78
N VAL A 200 -19.57 -17.99 -2.95
CA VAL A 200 -18.60 -17.36 -3.85
C VAL A 200 -19.12 -16.03 -4.39
N GLN A 201 -20.42 -15.92 -4.66
CA GLN A 201 -21.05 -14.66 -5.03
C GLN A 201 -20.86 -13.60 -3.94
N MET A 202 -21.00 -13.96 -2.66
CA MET A 202 -20.75 -13.06 -1.52
C MET A 202 -19.29 -12.61 -1.43
N HIS A 203 -18.32 -13.48 -1.75
CA HIS A 203 -16.91 -13.08 -1.83
C HIS A 203 -16.67 -11.99 -2.88
N PHE A 204 -17.32 -12.07 -4.05
CA PHE A 204 -17.22 -11.04 -5.07
C PHE A 204 -17.88 -9.72 -4.65
N ILE A 205 -19.00 -9.76 -3.92
CA ILE A 205 -19.59 -8.55 -3.34
C ILE A 205 -18.69 -7.93 -2.27
N ALA A 206 -18.08 -8.76 -1.41
CA ALA A 206 -17.14 -8.28 -0.41
C ALA A 206 -15.92 -7.59 -1.03
N ARG A 207 -15.46 -8.04 -2.21
CA ARG A 207 -14.37 -7.39 -2.95
C ARG A 207 -14.72 -5.96 -3.40
N LEU A 208 -16.00 -5.70 -3.68
CA LEU A 208 -16.49 -4.37 -4.06
C LEU A 208 -16.64 -3.42 -2.87
N ALA A 209 -16.53 -3.91 -1.62
CA ALA A 209 -16.81 -3.12 -0.42
C ALA A 209 -15.92 -1.88 -0.28
N ALA A 210 -14.65 -1.95 -0.69
CA ALA A 210 -13.74 -0.81 -0.64
C ALA A 210 -14.17 0.36 -1.56
N LEU A 211 -14.89 0.05 -2.65
CA LEU A 211 -15.34 1.03 -3.65
C LEU A 211 -16.62 1.76 -3.23
N VAL A 212 -17.31 1.30 -2.19
CA VAL A 212 -18.65 1.78 -1.82
C VAL A 212 -18.74 2.22 -0.35
N GLU A 213 -17.85 1.70 0.50
CA GLU A 213 -17.78 2.05 1.92
C GLU A 213 -16.45 2.78 2.21
N PRO A 214 -16.50 4.03 2.71
CA PRO A 214 -15.29 4.81 2.97
C PRO A 214 -14.45 4.20 4.10
N ASN A 215 -13.12 4.30 3.94
CA ASN A 215 -12.12 3.80 4.88
C ASN A 215 -12.37 2.32 5.25
N TYR A 216 -12.81 1.52 4.28
CA TYR A 216 -13.01 0.07 4.38
C TYR A 216 -11.70 -0.64 4.02
N ASN A 217 -10.90 -0.94 5.04
CA ASN A 217 -9.61 -1.58 4.84
C ASN A 217 -9.76 -3.09 4.94
N TYR A 218 -9.31 -3.84 3.94
CA TYR A 218 -9.46 -5.30 3.95
C TYR A 218 -8.28 -5.99 3.25
N ILE A 219 -8.16 -7.28 3.48
CA ILE A 219 -7.17 -8.13 2.85
C ILE A 219 -7.81 -9.32 2.12
N GLU A 220 -7.31 -9.62 0.93
CA GLU A 220 -7.68 -10.81 0.16
C GLU A 220 -6.41 -11.57 -0.25
N LEU A 221 -6.29 -12.80 0.25
CA LEU A 221 -5.22 -13.71 -0.15
C LEU A 221 -5.82 -14.95 -0.82
N GLY A 222 -5.28 -15.30 -1.97
CA GLY A 222 -5.76 -16.43 -2.77
C GLY A 222 -4.76 -16.80 -3.86
N PRO A 223 -4.97 -17.90 -4.61
CA PRO A 223 -4.07 -18.31 -5.66
C PRO A 223 -3.97 -17.27 -6.78
N ARG A 224 -2.93 -17.39 -7.59
CA ARG A 224 -2.77 -16.56 -8.80
C ARG A 224 -3.95 -16.77 -9.76
N GLY A 225 -4.32 -15.68 -10.44
CA GLY A 225 -5.32 -15.71 -11.49
C GLY A 225 -6.77 -15.73 -11.01
N THR A 226 -7.10 -15.22 -9.82
CA THR A 226 -8.50 -15.08 -9.32
C THR A 226 -9.10 -13.68 -9.56
N GLY A 227 -8.46 -12.88 -10.43
CA GLY A 227 -8.93 -11.54 -10.81
C GLY A 227 -8.70 -10.43 -9.78
N LYS A 228 -7.94 -10.67 -8.70
CA LYS A 228 -7.74 -9.70 -7.59
C LYS A 228 -7.29 -8.30 -8.06
N SER A 229 -6.21 -8.24 -8.83
CA SER A 229 -5.63 -6.99 -9.34
C SER A 229 -6.52 -6.34 -10.40
N TYR A 230 -7.12 -7.18 -11.27
CA TYR A 230 -7.99 -6.74 -12.37
C TYR A 230 -9.15 -5.87 -11.88
N PHE A 231 -9.76 -6.21 -10.74
CA PHE A 231 -10.86 -5.44 -10.17
C PHE A 231 -10.47 -3.97 -9.89
N PHE A 232 -9.29 -3.70 -9.35
CA PHE A 232 -8.89 -2.34 -9.00
C PHE A 232 -8.31 -1.54 -10.16
N SER A 233 -7.82 -2.21 -11.20
CA SER A 233 -7.30 -1.52 -12.39
C SER A 233 -8.35 -1.27 -13.47
N GLU A 234 -9.44 -2.04 -13.51
CA GLU A 234 -10.33 -2.09 -14.69
C GLU A 234 -11.80 -1.80 -14.37
N PHE A 235 -12.26 -1.93 -13.12
CA PHE A 235 -13.68 -1.79 -12.79
C PHE A 235 -14.09 -0.36 -12.41
N SER A 236 -13.22 0.41 -11.76
CA SER A 236 -13.59 1.75 -11.30
C SER A 236 -12.53 2.77 -11.69
N PRO A 237 -12.93 3.91 -12.29
CA PRO A 237 -12.03 5.02 -12.49
C PRO A 237 -11.68 5.73 -11.17
N TYR A 238 -12.27 5.32 -10.03
CA TYR A 238 -12.03 5.84 -8.69
C TYR A 238 -11.10 4.93 -7.84
N ALA A 239 -10.52 3.91 -8.45
CA ALA A 239 -9.53 3.04 -7.82
C ALA A 239 -8.16 3.18 -8.49
N THR A 240 -7.11 3.01 -7.68
CA THR A 240 -5.73 2.92 -8.16
C THR A 240 -5.05 1.67 -7.61
N LEU A 241 -4.25 1.01 -8.44
CA LEU A 241 -3.50 -0.19 -8.10
C LEU A 241 -2.02 0.15 -8.01
N ILE A 242 -1.41 -0.12 -6.86
CA ILE A 242 0.02 0.01 -6.64
C ILE A 242 0.64 -1.38 -6.72
N SER A 243 1.46 -1.61 -7.74
CA SER A 243 2.25 -2.84 -7.93
C SER A 243 3.74 -2.56 -7.70
N GLY A 244 4.52 -3.55 -7.26
CA GLY A 244 5.98 -3.48 -7.24
C GLY A 244 6.64 -2.91 -5.98
N GLY A 245 5.95 -2.88 -4.84
CA GLY A 245 6.57 -2.68 -3.52
C GLY A 245 7.27 -1.34 -3.26
N GLN A 246 7.08 -0.32 -4.11
CA GLN A 246 7.68 1.02 -3.97
C GLN A 246 6.66 2.12 -3.62
N ALA A 247 5.67 1.81 -2.77
CA ALA A 247 4.78 2.84 -2.23
C ALA A 247 5.56 3.69 -1.20
N THR A 248 6.00 4.89 -1.60
CA THR A 248 6.62 5.83 -0.65
C THR A 248 5.56 6.54 0.19
N LYS A 249 5.92 6.98 1.40
CA LYS A 249 5.09 7.86 2.25
C LYS A 249 4.54 9.08 1.49
N ALA A 250 5.35 9.69 0.63
CA ALA A 250 4.99 10.88 -0.13
C ALA A 250 3.96 10.59 -1.21
N THR A 251 4.08 9.44 -1.89
CA THR A 251 3.12 9.01 -2.91
C THR A 251 1.79 8.63 -2.26
N LEU A 252 1.83 7.88 -1.16
CA LEU A 252 0.61 7.34 -0.55
C LEU A 252 -0.16 8.39 0.26
N PHE A 253 0.52 9.13 1.13
CA PHE A 253 -0.13 9.96 2.15
C PHE A 253 0.08 11.46 1.94
N TYR A 254 1.30 11.96 2.07
CA TYR A 254 1.57 13.38 1.99
C TYR A 254 3.03 13.68 1.65
N ASN A 255 3.22 14.54 0.67
CA ASN A 255 4.53 15.03 0.27
C ASN A 255 4.85 16.34 1.02
N ASN A 256 5.72 16.26 2.03
CA ASN A 256 6.13 17.42 2.84
C ASN A 256 6.82 18.52 2.02
N ALA A 257 7.64 18.16 1.03
CA ALA A 257 8.37 19.12 0.21
C ALA A 257 7.43 19.95 -0.68
N ARG A 258 6.39 19.31 -1.22
CA ARG A 258 5.41 19.95 -2.11
C ARG A 258 4.14 20.43 -1.40
N ARG A 259 3.96 20.08 -0.13
CA ARG A 259 2.73 20.30 0.66
C ARG A 259 1.47 19.80 -0.06
N LYS A 260 1.53 18.59 -0.62
CA LYS A 260 0.41 17.97 -1.34
C LYS A 260 0.03 16.63 -0.74
N VAL A 261 -1.27 16.37 -0.68
CA VAL A 261 -1.82 15.05 -0.31
C VAL A 261 -1.44 14.03 -1.39
N GLY A 262 -1.20 12.80 -0.96
CA GLY A 262 -0.91 11.65 -1.83
C GLY A 262 -2.17 10.96 -2.32
N LEU A 263 -2.04 9.72 -2.80
CA LEU A 263 -3.11 8.95 -3.42
C LEU A 263 -4.37 8.84 -2.54
N VAL A 264 -4.24 8.71 -1.22
CA VAL A 264 -5.41 8.59 -0.33
C VAL A 264 -6.34 9.81 -0.35
N GLY A 265 -5.89 10.97 -0.81
CA GLY A 265 -6.73 12.17 -0.92
C GLY A 265 -7.68 12.18 -2.11
N PHE A 266 -7.41 11.38 -3.14
CA PHE A 266 -8.02 11.53 -4.46
C PHE A 266 -8.76 10.29 -4.95
N TRP A 267 -8.38 9.13 -4.45
CA TRP A 267 -8.95 7.85 -4.83
C TRP A 267 -9.92 7.35 -3.75
N ASP A 268 -11.02 6.73 -4.17
CA ASP A 268 -11.92 6.05 -3.23
C ASP A 268 -11.25 4.78 -2.70
N THR A 269 -10.44 4.11 -3.52
CA THR A 269 -9.66 2.94 -3.10
C THR A 269 -8.23 2.97 -3.61
N VAL A 270 -7.30 2.70 -2.70
CA VAL A 270 -5.89 2.42 -3.02
C VAL A 270 -5.64 0.94 -2.75
N ALA A 271 -5.41 0.18 -3.82
CA ALA A 271 -5.12 -1.25 -3.74
C ALA A 271 -3.63 -1.53 -3.81
N PHE A 272 -3.13 -2.35 -2.90
CA PHE A 272 -1.75 -2.85 -2.91
C PHE A 272 -1.74 -4.26 -3.49
N ASP A 273 -1.18 -4.40 -4.68
CA ASP A 273 -0.95 -5.72 -5.29
C ASP A 273 0.31 -6.37 -4.74
N GLU A 274 0.34 -7.70 -4.79
CA GLU A 274 1.44 -8.53 -4.31
C GLU A 274 1.90 -8.11 -2.91
N VAL A 275 0.96 -8.05 -1.96
CA VAL A 275 1.23 -7.51 -0.62
C VAL A 275 2.48 -8.07 0.07
N GLY A 276 2.86 -9.32 -0.21
CA GLY A 276 4.08 -9.93 0.34
C GLY A 276 5.40 -9.41 -0.24
N GLY A 277 5.36 -8.72 -1.38
CA GLY A 277 6.49 -8.02 -1.97
C GLY A 277 6.60 -6.56 -1.55
N ILE A 278 5.70 -6.04 -0.71
CA ILE A 278 5.76 -4.65 -0.25
C ILE A 278 7.01 -4.46 0.60
N LYS A 279 7.90 -3.56 0.15
CA LYS A 279 9.08 -3.12 0.91
C LYS A 279 8.82 -1.72 1.45
N VAL A 280 8.43 -1.61 2.71
CA VAL A 280 8.27 -0.30 3.34
C VAL A 280 9.63 0.20 3.81
N ARG A 281 10.22 1.12 3.04
CA ARG A 281 11.54 1.70 3.35
C ARG A 281 11.54 2.63 4.57
N ASP A 282 10.41 3.27 4.84
CA ASP A 282 10.26 4.26 5.91
C ASP A 282 9.25 3.79 6.97
N PRO A 283 9.69 3.44 8.21
CA PRO A 283 8.82 3.01 9.30
C PRO A 283 7.69 4.01 9.63
N ASP A 284 7.93 5.29 9.39
CA ASP A 284 6.93 6.36 9.57
C ASP A 284 5.68 6.15 8.70
N THR A 285 5.83 5.49 7.54
CA THR A 285 4.72 5.16 6.63
C THR A 285 3.70 4.26 7.30
N ILE A 286 4.16 3.24 8.03
CA ILE A 286 3.29 2.30 8.75
C ILE A 286 2.55 3.01 9.89
N GLN A 287 3.23 3.92 10.60
CA GLN A 287 2.59 4.68 11.66
C GLN A 287 1.45 5.56 11.13
N ILE A 288 1.70 6.27 10.02
CA ILE A 288 0.67 7.08 9.36
C ILE A 288 -0.47 6.20 8.85
N MET A 289 -0.15 5.04 8.27
CA MET A 289 -1.14 4.07 7.82
C MET A 289 -2.04 3.60 8.97
N LYS A 290 -1.48 3.31 10.15
CA LYS A 290 -2.26 2.93 11.35
C LYS A 290 -3.21 4.04 11.78
N ASP A 291 -2.76 5.29 11.78
CA ASP A 291 -3.58 6.44 12.18
C ASP A 291 -4.71 6.67 11.16
N PHE A 292 -4.38 6.59 9.87
CA PHE A 292 -5.32 6.72 8.76
C PHE A 292 -6.37 5.59 8.75
N MET A 293 -5.96 4.33 8.86
CA MET A 293 -6.89 3.19 8.91
C MET A 293 -7.80 3.22 10.15
N ALA A 294 -7.35 3.82 11.25
CA ALA A 294 -8.17 3.97 12.45
C ALA A 294 -9.23 5.07 12.29
N ASN A 295 -8.86 6.22 11.72
CA ASN A 295 -9.63 7.46 11.87
C ASN A 295 -10.02 8.13 10.54
N GLY A 296 -9.54 7.67 9.39
CA GLY A 296 -9.66 8.40 8.11
C GLY A 296 -8.84 9.70 8.09
N ARG A 297 -7.92 9.89 9.05
CA ARG A 297 -7.09 11.09 9.14
C ARG A 297 -5.73 10.79 9.73
N PHE A 298 -4.77 11.65 9.43
CA PHE A 298 -3.44 11.62 10.04
C PHE A 298 -2.91 13.05 10.20
N SER A 299 -2.00 13.24 11.18
CA SER A 299 -1.38 14.54 11.45
C SER A 299 0.13 14.40 11.50
N ARG A 300 0.81 14.98 10.51
CA ARG A 300 2.28 15.09 10.43
C ARG A 300 2.65 16.43 9.78
N GLY A 301 2.42 17.52 10.51
CA GLY A 301 2.68 18.91 10.05
C GLY A 301 1.48 19.60 9.39
N ALA A 302 0.58 18.83 8.79
CA ALA A 302 -0.77 19.25 8.39
C ALA A 302 -1.76 18.13 8.75
N GLU A 303 -2.98 18.49 9.16
CA GLU A 303 -4.06 17.53 9.34
C GLU A 303 -4.68 17.23 7.97
N VAL A 304 -4.61 15.97 7.55
CA VAL A 304 -5.21 15.49 6.31
C VAL A 304 -6.33 14.54 6.67
N ILE A 305 -7.52 14.83 6.16
CA ILE A 305 -8.70 13.97 6.26
C ILE A 305 -8.95 13.41 4.87
N ALA A 306 -9.13 12.10 4.78
CA ALA A 306 -9.33 11.39 3.54
C ALA A 306 -10.18 10.13 3.77
N ASP A 307 -11.06 9.84 2.81
CA ASP A 307 -12.01 8.74 2.94
C ASP A 307 -11.53 7.43 2.30
N ALA A 308 -10.38 7.44 1.64
CA ALA A 308 -9.91 6.29 0.86
C ALA A 308 -9.87 4.98 1.66
N SER A 309 -10.30 3.92 1.00
CA SER A 309 -10.18 2.54 1.45
C SER A 309 -8.85 1.95 1.02
N LEU A 310 -8.23 1.12 1.88
CA LEU A 310 -7.01 0.40 1.56
C LEU A 310 -7.29 -1.10 1.34
N SER A 311 -7.04 -1.59 0.13
CA SER A 311 -7.23 -3.00 -0.22
C SER A 311 -5.91 -3.71 -0.37
N PHE A 312 -5.65 -4.75 0.42
CA PHE A 312 -4.40 -5.50 0.39
C PHE A 312 -4.65 -6.82 -0.33
N VAL A 313 -4.12 -6.98 -1.54
CA VAL A 313 -4.32 -8.21 -2.33
C VAL A 313 -3.00 -8.95 -2.50
N GLY A 314 -3.05 -10.28 -2.40
CA GLY A 314 -1.84 -11.08 -2.46
C GLY A 314 -2.08 -12.55 -2.74
N ASN A 315 -0.97 -13.27 -2.84
CA ASN A 315 -0.98 -14.69 -3.10
C ASN A 315 -0.72 -15.49 -1.82
N ILE A 316 -1.44 -16.60 -1.68
CA ILE A 316 -1.11 -17.65 -0.72
C ILE A 316 -0.82 -18.91 -1.52
N ASP A 317 0.45 -19.31 -1.54
CA ASP A 317 0.95 -20.43 -2.36
C ASP A 317 1.06 -21.75 -1.56
N VAL A 318 0.64 -21.73 -0.30
CA VAL A 318 0.63 -22.91 0.59
C VAL A 318 -0.78 -23.46 0.77
N SER A 319 -0.88 -24.71 1.22
CA SER A 319 -2.16 -25.32 1.56
C SER A 319 -2.80 -24.63 2.78
N VAL A 320 -3.97 -24.04 2.59
CA VAL A 320 -4.78 -23.43 3.66
C VAL A 320 -5.01 -24.44 4.78
N GLN A 321 -5.32 -25.69 4.46
CA GLN A 321 -5.56 -26.74 5.45
C GLN A 321 -4.33 -27.01 6.31
N GLN A 322 -3.12 -26.95 5.74
CA GLN A 322 -1.89 -27.11 6.52
C GLN A 322 -1.63 -25.90 7.42
N VAL A 323 -1.88 -24.69 6.92
CA VAL A 323 -1.68 -23.44 7.67
C VAL A 323 -2.59 -23.37 8.89
N VAL A 324 -3.88 -23.64 8.74
CA VAL A 324 -4.84 -23.58 9.85
C VAL A 324 -4.57 -24.67 10.90
N ASN A 325 -3.98 -25.80 10.52
CA ASN A 325 -3.58 -26.86 11.45
C ASN A 325 -2.15 -26.71 12.01
N SER A 326 -1.40 -25.69 11.59
CA SER A 326 -0.07 -25.39 12.11
C SER A 326 -0.16 -24.46 13.33
N ASN A 327 0.68 -24.69 14.34
CA ASN A 327 0.88 -23.75 15.46
C ASN A 327 1.87 -22.62 15.13
N GLU A 328 2.66 -22.76 14.07
CA GLU A 328 3.74 -21.83 13.72
C GLU A 328 3.38 -20.88 12.57
N HIS A 329 2.41 -21.28 11.75
CA HIS A 329 1.99 -20.52 10.56
C HIS A 329 0.53 -20.09 10.66
N ASP A 330 0.23 -18.97 10.03
CA ASP A 330 -1.11 -18.39 9.96
C ASP A 330 -1.38 -17.84 8.56
N LEU A 331 -2.64 -17.51 8.28
CA LEU A 331 -3.07 -17.07 6.96
C LEU A 331 -2.56 -15.67 6.59
N PHE A 332 -1.92 -14.93 7.50
CA PHE A 332 -1.19 -13.70 7.22
C PHE A 332 0.29 -13.94 6.91
N GLN A 333 0.79 -15.18 6.84
CA GLN A 333 2.20 -15.44 6.54
C GLN A 333 2.75 -14.72 5.28
N PRO A 334 1.95 -14.40 4.23
CA PRO A 334 2.50 -13.68 3.09
C PRO A 334 2.75 -12.20 3.39
N LEU A 335 2.18 -11.64 4.47
CA LEU A 335 2.35 -10.24 4.82
C LEU A 335 3.79 -9.97 5.28
N PRO A 336 4.39 -8.85 4.85
CA PRO A 336 5.72 -8.48 5.28
C PRO A 336 5.68 -8.07 6.78
N PRO A 337 6.78 -8.26 7.54
CA PRO A 337 6.83 -8.00 8.98
C PRO A 337 6.43 -6.57 9.39
N GLU A 338 6.59 -5.59 8.49
CA GLU A 338 6.24 -4.19 8.69
C GLU A 338 4.73 -3.98 8.85
N LEU A 339 3.89 -4.84 8.25
CA LEU A 339 2.45 -4.85 8.48
C LEU A 339 2.15 -5.63 9.77
N ASP A 340 2.42 -5.00 10.91
CA ASP A 340 2.27 -5.63 12.22
C ASP A 340 0.81 -5.89 12.65
N LEU A 341 0.63 -6.49 13.83
CA LEU A 341 -0.68 -6.79 14.42
C LEU A 341 -1.60 -5.56 14.50
N ALA A 342 -1.04 -4.36 14.71
CA ALA A 342 -1.85 -3.16 14.80
C ALA A 342 -2.44 -2.77 13.43
N VAL A 343 -1.74 -3.04 12.33
CA VAL A 343 -2.32 -2.92 10.98
C VAL A 343 -3.35 -4.02 10.74
N MET A 344 -3.02 -5.27 11.04
CA MET A 344 -3.90 -6.42 10.83
C MET A 344 -5.25 -6.28 11.53
N ASP A 345 -5.24 -5.80 12.77
CA ASP A 345 -6.44 -5.55 13.56
C ASP A 345 -7.36 -4.48 12.97
N ARG A 346 -6.85 -3.63 12.07
CA ARG A 346 -7.62 -2.59 11.38
C ARG A 346 -8.21 -3.08 10.06
N PHE A 347 -8.00 -4.33 9.67
CA PHE A 347 -8.74 -4.95 8.58
C PHE A 347 -10.18 -5.23 9.01
N ALA A 348 -11.15 -4.67 8.28
CA ALA A 348 -12.56 -4.96 8.46
C ALA A 348 -12.87 -6.43 8.10
N ALA A 349 -12.17 -6.98 7.11
CA ALA A 349 -12.39 -8.32 6.60
C ALA A 349 -11.10 -8.98 6.10
N TYR A 350 -11.02 -10.30 6.27
CA TYR A 350 -10.19 -11.19 5.46
C TYR A 350 -11.10 -11.94 4.49
N ILE A 351 -10.92 -11.71 3.19
CA ILE A 351 -11.64 -12.41 2.12
C ILE A 351 -10.84 -13.66 1.72
N PRO A 352 -11.44 -14.88 1.76
CA PRO A 352 -10.76 -16.12 1.44
C PRO A 352 -10.66 -16.30 -0.08
N GLY A 353 -9.69 -15.61 -0.70
CA GLY A 353 -9.48 -15.62 -2.15
C GLY A 353 -9.18 -17.00 -2.73
N TRP A 354 -8.83 -17.99 -1.91
CA TRP A 354 -8.69 -19.40 -2.31
C TRP A 354 -9.99 -20.11 -2.62
N GLU A 355 -11.14 -19.60 -2.16
CA GLU A 355 -12.45 -20.12 -2.53
C GLU A 355 -12.93 -19.58 -3.89
N MET A 356 -12.29 -18.53 -4.40
CA MET A 356 -12.66 -17.89 -5.65
C MET A 356 -12.03 -18.64 -6.83
N PRO A 357 -12.81 -18.92 -7.90
CA PRO A 357 -12.31 -19.69 -9.02
C PRO A 357 -11.19 -18.96 -9.75
N LYS A 358 -10.27 -19.71 -10.35
CA LYS A 358 -9.31 -19.15 -11.29
C LYS A 358 -10.05 -18.65 -12.53
N ASN A 359 -9.57 -17.54 -13.08
CA ASN A 359 -10.07 -16.92 -14.29
C ASN A 359 -10.11 -17.95 -15.42
N SER A 360 -11.31 -18.26 -15.88
CA SER A 360 -11.60 -19.14 -17.00
C SER A 360 -12.78 -18.54 -17.74
N SER A 361 -12.82 -18.74 -19.06
CA SER A 361 -13.95 -18.31 -19.88
C SER A 361 -15.28 -18.95 -19.45
N GLU A 362 -15.24 -20.08 -18.72
CA GLU A 362 -16.45 -20.72 -18.19
C GLU A 362 -17.18 -19.87 -17.14
N PHE A 363 -16.46 -19.03 -16.39
CA PHE A 363 -17.06 -18.16 -15.37
C PHE A 363 -17.44 -16.79 -15.91
N LEU A 364 -17.16 -16.51 -17.19
CA LEU A 364 -17.48 -15.23 -17.81
C LEU A 364 -18.92 -15.24 -18.32
N THR A 365 -19.64 -14.14 -18.09
CA THR A 365 -21.01 -14.01 -18.60
C THR A 365 -21.03 -13.56 -20.05
N SER A 366 -21.98 -14.08 -20.82
CA SER A 366 -22.31 -13.59 -22.16
C SER A 366 -23.56 -12.70 -22.18
N ASN A 367 -24.15 -12.46 -21.01
CA ASN A 367 -25.44 -11.79 -20.86
C ASN A 367 -25.29 -10.28 -20.64
N TYR A 368 -26.41 -9.58 -20.44
CA TYR A 368 -26.40 -8.16 -20.14
C TYR A 368 -25.91 -7.89 -18.72
N GLY A 369 -25.11 -6.84 -18.57
CA GLY A 369 -24.77 -6.24 -17.28
C GLY A 369 -24.67 -4.73 -17.43
N PHE A 370 -24.62 -4.01 -16.30
CA PHE A 370 -24.39 -2.57 -16.33
C PHE A 370 -23.10 -2.23 -17.03
N ILE A 371 -23.10 -1.11 -17.75
CA ILE A 371 -21.87 -0.44 -18.14
C ILE A 371 -21.08 -0.19 -16.85
N THR A 372 -19.81 -0.61 -16.84
CA THR A 372 -18.94 -0.61 -15.67
C THR A 372 -18.82 0.78 -15.06
N ASP A 373 -18.69 1.81 -15.90
CA ASP A 373 -18.68 3.21 -15.47
C ASP A 373 -20.00 3.63 -14.78
N TYR A 374 -21.16 3.16 -15.25
CA TYR A 374 -22.45 3.48 -14.63
C TYR A 374 -22.56 2.92 -13.21
N LEU A 375 -22.11 1.67 -13.02
CA LEU A 375 -22.09 1.04 -11.72
C LEU A 375 -21.01 1.67 -10.80
N ALA A 376 -19.86 2.05 -11.36
CA ALA A 376 -18.81 2.73 -10.63
C ALA A 376 -19.26 4.12 -10.12
N GLU A 377 -19.99 4.89 -10.92
CA GLU A 377 -20.61 6.15 -10.49
C GLU A 377 -21.64 5.95 -9.38
N ALA A 378 -22.43 4.88 -9.43
CA ALA A 378 -23.35 4.54 -8.36
C ALA A 378 -22.62 4.23 -7.04
N PHE A 379 -21.51 3.50 -7.12
CA PHE A 379 -20.69 3.21 -5.94
C PHE A 379 -19.96 4.44 -5.42
N HIS A 380 -19.42 5.28 -6.31
CA HIS A 380 -18.80 6.55 -5.95
C HIS A 380 -19.79 7.48 -5.24
N TYR A 381 -21.03 7.59 -5.75
CA TYR A 381 -22.08 8.35 -5.09
C TYR A 381 -22.35 7.83 -3.68
N GLN A 382 -22.53 6.52 -3.52
CA GLN A 382 -22.75 5.89 -2.21
C GLN A 382 -21.55 6.05 -1.27
N PHE A 383 -20.33 6.05 -1.80
CA PHE A 383 -19.09 6.24 -1.06
C PHE A 383 -19.03 7.66 -0.46
N LYS A 384 -19.40 8.69 -1.23
CA LYS A 384 -19.31 10.10 -0.84
C LYS A 384 -20.51 10.61 -0.05
N HIS A 385 -21.72 10.17 -0.38
CA HIS A 385 -22.95 10.83 0.08
C HIS A 385 -23.79 9.98 1.05
N THR A 386 -23.46 8.70 1.20
CA THR A 386 -24.30 7.77 1.97
C THR A 386 -23.55 7.19 3.16
N ASN A 387 -24.16 7.25 4.34
CA ASN A 387 -23.68 6.61 5.55
C ASN A 387 -24.79 5.75 6.18
N ARG A 388 -24.63 4.42 6.16
CA ARG A 388 -25.60 3.47 6.74
C ARG A 388 -25.19 2.95 8.12
N TYR A 389 -24.13 3.51 8.73
CA TYR A 389 -23.57 3.00 9.97
C TYR A 389 -24.56 3.07 11.15
N GLU A 390 -25.36 4.13 11.23
CA GLU A 390 -26.38 4.27 12.28
C GLU A 390 -27.51 3.24 12.11
N GLU A 391 -27.99 3.04 10.87
CA GLU A 391 -29.00 2.04 10.56
C GLU A 391 -28.53 0.63 10.96
N VAL A 392 -27.33 0.25 10.52
CA VAL A 392 -26.73 -1.04 10.89
C VAL A 392 -26.58 -1.14 12.41
N SER A 393 -26.12 -0.08 13.07
CA SER A 393 -25.89 -0.08 14.53
C SER A 393 -27.17 -0.26 15.34
N LYS A 394 -28.32 0.24 14.87
CA LYS A 394 -29.61 0.07 15.54
C LYS A 394 -30.16 -1.35 15.42
N ARG A 395 -29.87 -2.03 14.31
CA ARG A 395 -30.44 -3.36 14.01
C ARG A 395 -29.52 -4.50 14.46
N ILE A 396 -28.20 -4.34 14.32
CA ILE A 396 -27.25 -5.41 14.61
C ILE A 396 -27.14 -5.65 16.12
N ARG A 397 -27.17 -6.93 16.52
CA ARG A 397 -26.96 -7.36 17.90
C ARG A 397 -25.79 -8.34 17.92
N LEU A 398 -24.66 -7.90 18.46
CA LEU A 398 -23.41 -8.66 18.48
C LEU A 398 -23.21 -9.32 19.85
N GLY A 399 -22.56 -10.47 19.87
CA GLY A 399 -22.27 -11.22 21.09
C GLY A 399 -21.10 -10.66 21.89
N LYS A 400 -20.90 -11.21 23.09
CA LYS A 400 -19.98 -10.66 24.12
C LYS A 400 -18.48 -10.78 23.77
N SER A 401 -18.13 -11.63 22.81
CA SER A 401 -16.74 -11.84 22.37
C SER A 401 -16.25 -10.79 21.37
N ILE A 402 -17.15 -9.97 20.83
CA ILE A 402 -16.85 -8.92 19.85
C ILE A 402 -16.44 -7.66 20.59
N GLU A 403 -15.29 -7.10 20.24
CA GLU A 403 -14.71 -5.95 20.93
C GLU A 403 -14.19 -4.91 19.93
N GLY A 404 -14.40 -3.62 20.24
CA GLY A 404 -13.75 -2.49 19.57
C GLY A 404 -13.72 -2.57 18.03
N ARG A 405 -12.58 -3.01 17.48
CA ARG A 405 -12.36 -3.08 16.03
C ARG A 405 -13.10 -4.22 15.35
N ASP A 406 -13.47 -5.27 16.08
CA ASP A 406 -14.32 -6.35 15.56
C ASP A 406 -15.68 -5.80 15.16
N GLU A 407 -16.32 -5.05 16.07
CA GLU A 407 -17.61 -4.43 15.83
C GLU A 407 -17.53 -3.46 14.64
N LYS A 408 -16.51 -2.61 14.58
CA LYS A 408 -16.30 -1.68 13.47
C LYS A 408 -16.17 -2.41 12.13
N GLY A 409 -15.35 -3.47 12.08
CA GLY A 409 -15.12 -4.26 10.87
C GLY A 409 -16.39 -4.97 10.37
N ILE A 410 -17.14 -5.57 11.28
CA ILE A 410 -18.42 -6.23 10.98
C ILE A 410 -19.43 -5.21 10.47
N LYS A 411 -19.64 -4.11 11.21
CA LYS A 411 -20.61 -3.07 10.83
C LYS A 411 -20.29 -2.43 9.48
N LYS A 412 -19.03 -2.09 9.22
CA LYS A 412 -18.63 -1.55 7.91
C LYS A 412 -18.84 -2.55 6.77
N THR A 413 -18.57 -3.84 7.00
CA THR A 413 -18.83 -4.87 5.99
C THR A 413 -20.33 -4.97 5.69
N VAL A 414 -21.19 -4.97 6.71
CA VAL A 414 -22.64 -4.94 6.51
C VAL A 414 -23.06 -3.67 5.78
N CYS A 415 -22.55 -2.49 6.15
CA CYS A 415 -22.84 -1.23 5.45
C CYS A 415 -22.50 -1.32 3.95
N ALA A 416 -21.35 -1.89 3.60
CA ALA A 416 -20.94 -2.07 2.22
C ALA A 416 -21.93 -2.97 1.45
N PHE A 417 -22.31 -4.12 2.02
CA PHE A 417 -23.30 -5.02 1.43
C PHE A 417 -24.65 -4.33 1.23
N LEU A 418 -25.10 -3.55 2.20
CA LEU A 418 -26.33 -2.78 2.12
C LEU A 418 -26.27 -1.70 1.02
N LYS A 419 -25.14 -1.01 0.87
CA LYS A 419 -24.98 0.01 -0.18
C LYS A 419 -24.97 -0.59 -1.58
N VAL A 420 -24.41 -1.79 -1.76
CA VAL A 420 -24.35 -2.49 -3.05
C VAL A 420 -25.68 -3.15 -3.40
N LEU A 421 -26.27 -3.89 -2.46
CA LEU A 421 -27.43 -4.75 -2.72
C LEU A 421 -28.77 -4.07 -2.45
N HIS A 422 -28.78 -3.02 -1.62
CA HIS A 422 -29.99 -2.31 -1.17
C HIS A 422 -29.79 -0.79 -1.20
N PRO A 423 -29.37 -0.19 -2.34
CA PRO A 423 -28.92 1.20 -2.39
C PRO A 423 -29.90 2.24 -1.85
N ASN A 424 -31.22 1.98 -1.89
CA ASN A 424 -32.26 2.87 -1.37
C ASN A 424 -33.41 2.11 -0.68
N GLY A 425 -33.08 1.26 0.28
CA GLY A 425 -34.08 0.57 1.10
C GLY A 425 -33.48 -0.35 2.17
N PRO A 426 -34.27 -0.75 3.18
CA PRO A 426 -33.84 -1.77 4.14
C PRO A 426 -33.96 -3.18 3.52
N PRO A 427 -33.02 -4.09 3.82
CA PRO A 427 -33.16 -5.51 3.48
C PRO A 427 -34.17 -6.21 4.40
N THR A 428 -34.62 -7.41 4.02
CA THR A 428 -35.38 -8.28 4.93
C THR A 428 -34.52 -8.73 6.12
N ASP A 429 -35.11 -9.30 7.17
CA ASP A 429 -34.37 -9.82 8.32
C ASP A 429 -33.43 -10.95 7.92
N GLU A 430 -33.88 -11.86 7.06
CA GLU A 430 -33.09 -12.99 6.58
C GLU A 430 -31.88 -12.52 5.76
N GLU A 431 -32.07 -11.52 4.89
CA GLU A 431 -31.00 -10.95 4.09
C GLU A 431 -29.98 -10.20 4.96
N PHE A 432 -30.46 -9.42 5.94
CA PHE A 432 -29.58 -8.73 6.88
C PHE A 432 -28.77 -9.72 7.71
N GLU A 433 -29.40 -10.79 8.20
CA GLU A 433 -28.73 -11.87 8.94
C GLU A 433 -27.66 -12.57 8.09
N GLU A 434 -27.94 -12.83 6.81
CA GLU A 434 -26.96 -13.40 5.87
C GLU A 434 -25.70 -12.50 5.76
N TYR A 435 -25.89 -11.18 5.70
CA TYR A 435 -24.78 -10.22 5.61
C TYR A 435 -24.00 -10.12 6.92
N VAL A 436 -24.70 -10.15 8.06
CA VAL A 436 -24.07 -10.14 9.40
C VAL A 436 -23.27 -11.42 9.62
N ALA A 437 -23.80 -12.59 9.23
CA ALA A 437 -23.10 -13.86 9.33
C ALA A 437 -21.81 -13.83 8.51
N TYR A 438 -21.89 -13.42 7.24
CA TYR A 438 -20.74 -13.32 6.35
C TYR A 438 -19.69 -12.31 6.88
N ALA A 439 -20.12 -11.12 7.31
CA ALA A 439 -19.25 -10.10 7.87
C ALA A 439 -18.52 -10.59 9.14
N THR A 440 -19.23 -11.30 10.02
CA THR A 440 -18.67 -11.88 11.24
C THR A 440 -17.65 -12.96 10.91
N GLU A 441 -17.88 -13.79 9.90
CA GLU A 441 -16.92 -14.79 9.44
C GLU A 441 -15.63 -14.14 8.92
N CYS A 442 -15.75 -13.14 8.04
CA CYS A 442 -14.60 -12.42 7.51
C CYS A 442 -13.77 -11.74 8.61
N ARG A 443 -14.43 -11.20 9.64
CA ARG A 443 -13.73 -10.59 10.78
C ARG A 443 -13.13 -11.63 11.72
N ARG A 444 -13.82 -12.75 11.97
CA ARG A 444 -13.28 -13.86 12.78
C ARG A 444 -11.98 -14.38 12.19
N ARG A 445 -11.90 -14.52 10.86
CA ARG A 445 -10.69 -14.96 10.15
C ARG A 445 -9.48 -14.06 10.44
N VAL A 446 -9.67 -12.74 10.56
CA VAL A 446 -8.61 -11.79 11.00
C VAL A 446 -8.19 -12.10 12.44
N LYS A 447 -9.18 -12.17 13.36
CA LYS A 447 -8.93 -12.37 14.80
C LYS A 447 -8.25 -13.70 15.10
N GLU A 448 -8.63 -14.77 14.40
CA GLU A 448 -7.98 -16.09 14.50
C GLU A 448 -6.49 -16.01 14.18
N GLN A 449 -6.08 -15.28 13.14
CA GLN A 449 -4.65 -15.18 12.79
C GLN A 449 -3.88 -14.38 13.83
N MET A 450 -4.48 -13.32 14.35
CA MET A 450 -3.87 -12.51 15.41
C MET A 450 -3.70 -13.29 16.72
N ASN A 451 -4.70 -14.11 17.06
CA ASN A 451 -4.67 -15.02 18.21
C ASN A 451 -3.54 -16.07 18.07
N LYS A 452 -3.26 -16.54 16.85
CA LYS A 452 -2.13 -17.47 16.62
C LYS A 452 -0.78 -16.76 16.77
N ARG A 453 -0.66 -15.51 16.31
CA ARG A 453 0.61 -14.76 16.36
C ARG A 453 0.97 -14.25 17.74
N LYS A 454 -0.02 -13.95 18.58
CA LYS A 454 0.20 -13.35 19.89
C LYS A 454 0.06 -14.41 20.99
N PRO A 455 1.09 -14.59 21.85
CA PRO A 455 1.10 -15.67 22.84
C PRO A 455 0.28 -15.37 24.10
N ASP A 456 -0.26 -14.15 24.24
CA ASP A 456 -1.11 -13.73 25.36
C ASP A 456 -2.61 -13.80 25.01
N ASP A 457 -3.46 -13.40 25.96
CA ASP A 457 -4.91 -13.56 25.84
C ASP A 457 -5.60 -12.38 25.11
N GLU A 458 -4.86 -11.41 24.55
CA GLU A 458 -5.46 -10.20 23.95
C GLU A 458 -6.43 -10.52 22.82
N PHE A 459 -6.15 -11.55 22.01
CA PHE A 459 -7.00 -11.96 20.88
C PHE A 459 -7.73 -13.30 21.11
N ALA A 460 -7.75 -13.81 22.35
CA ALA A 460 -8.29 -15.13 22.66
C ALA A 460 -9.81 -15.28 22.43
N ARG A 461 -10.56 -14.17 22.40
CA ARG A 461 -12.02 -14.15 22.22
C ARG A 461 -12.44 -14.31 20.76
N ILE A 462 -12.14 -15.46 20.15
CA ILE A 462 -12.38 -15.74 18.72
C ILE A 462 -13.82 -16.21 18.41
N ASN A 463 -14.60 -16.58 19.43
CA ASN A 463 -16.00 -17.02 19.27
C ASN A 463 -16.92 -15.82 19.01
N LEU A 464 -16.76 -15.17 17.85
CA LEU A 464 -17.58 -14.05 17.43
C LEU A 464 -18.99 -14.56 17.07
N SER A 465 -20.00 -13.88 17.61
CA SER A 465 -21.41 -14.27 17.48
C SER A 465 -22.32 -13.06 17.23
N TYR A 466 -23.51 -13.31 16.72
CA TYR A 466 -24.57 -12.32 16.59
C TYR A 466 -25.92 -12.92 17.01
N PHE A 467 -26.89 -12.08 17.31
CA PHE A 467 -28.27 -12.49 17.59
C PHE A 467 -29.13 -12.28 16.36
N LYS A 468 -29.88 -13.31 15.99
CA LYS A 468 -30.94 -13.22 14.97
C LYS A 468 -32.10 -12.35 15.46
N ALA A 469 -33.00 -11.98 14.55
CA ALA A 469 -34.27 -11.33 14.88
C ALA A 469 -35.13 -12.17 15.84
N SER A 470 -35.00 -13.50 15.77
CA SER A 470 -35.64 -14.46 16.71
C SER A 470 -35.08 -14.41 18.14
N GLY A 471 -33.93 -13.76 18.36
CA GLY A 471 -33.21 -13.74 19.63
C GLY A 471 -32.24 -14.90 19.84
N GLU A 472 -32.12 -15.82 18.88
CA GLU A 472 -31.12 -16.90 18.90
C GLU A 472 -29.71 -16.33 18.70
N GLU A 473 -28.77 -16.69 19.59
CA GLU A 473 -27.35 -16.37 19.42
C GLU A 473 -26.67 -17.40 18.51
N VAL A 474 -26.01 -16.93 17.45
CA VAL A 474 -25.26 -17.76 16.51
C VAL A 474 -23.78 -17.42 16.57
N VAL A 475 -22.97 -18.39 16.99
CA VAL A 475 -21.51 -18.32 16.88
C VAL A 475 -21.11 -18.67 15.44
N VAL A 476 -20.37 -17.76 14.79
CA VAL A 476 -19.98 -17.91 13.38
C VAL A 476 -18.58 -18.48 13.30
N PHE A 477 -18.37 -19.55 12.53
CA PHE A 477 -17.06 -20.21 12.36
C PHE A 477 -16.53 -20.03 10.94
N CYS A 478 -15.21 -19.93 10.80
CA CYS A 478 -14.54 -20.00 9.49
C CYS A 478 -14.53 -21.48 9.02
N PRO A 479 -15.02 -21.80 7.80
CA PRO A 479 -15.11 -23.18 7.33
C PRO A 479 -13.79 -23.95 7.37
N GLU A 480 -12.68 -23.27 7.09
CA GLU A 480 -11.35 -23.87 7.01
C GLU A 480 -10.73 -24.18 8.38
N SER A 481 -11.10 -23.44 9.43
CA SER A 481 -10.42 -23.52 10.73
C SER A 481 -11.28 -24.05 11.87
N LYS A 482 -12.59 -24.24 11.67
CA LYS A 482 -13.54 -24.66 12.72
C LYS A 482 -13.14 -25.95 13.45
N ASP A 483 -12.50 -26.88 12.73
CA ASP A 483 -12.06 -28.18 13.25
C ASP A 483 -10.54 -28.22 13.53
N ALA A 484 -9.84 -27.09 13.34
CA ALA A 484 -8.39 -27.00 13.47
C ALA A 484 -8.00 -26.52 14.88
N SER A 485 -7.63 -27.46 15.75
CA SER A 485 -7.25 -27.17 17.14
C SER A 485 -6.14 -26.12 17.25
N ALA A 486 -5.15 -26.16 16.36
CA ALA A 486 -4.06 -25.17 16.34
C ALA A 486 -4.52 -23.73 16.08
N THR A 487 -5.69 -23.52 15.49
CA THR A 487 -6.29 -22.18 15.28
C THR A 487 -7.33 -21.85 16.35
N GLN A 488 -8.14 -22.83 16.77
CA GLN A 488 -9.17 -22.62 17.79
C GLN A 488 -8.57 -22.44 19.19
N GLU A 489 -7.48 -23.15 19.49
CA GLU A 489 -6.80 -23.18 20.78
C GLU A 489 -5.27 -23.14 20.57
N PRO A 490 -4.71 -22.00 20.10
CA PRO A 490 -3.28 -21.90 19.85
C PRO A 490 -2.45 -22.06 21.12
N ALA A 491 -1.25 -22.64 20.96
CA ALA A 491 -0.35 -22.89 22.08
C ALA A 491 0.09 -21.59 22.77
N ARG A 492 -0.31 -21.40 24.04
CA ARG A 492 0.07 -20.24 24.85
C ARG A 492 1.36 -20.51 25.61
N ARG A 493 2.26 -19.51 25.67
CA ARG A 493 3.40 -19.56 26.59
C ARG A 493 2.89 -19.33 28.01
N ARG A 494 2.69 -20.41 28.77
CA ARG A 494 2.42 -20.30 30.21
C ARG A 494 3.69 -19.80 30.90
N LEU A 495 3.63 -18.63 31.53
CA LEU A 495 4.61 -18.23 32.53
C LEU A 495 4.45 -19.20 33.72
N ASN A 496 5.49 -20.00 33.95
CA ASN A 496 5.60 -21.08 34.95
C ASN A 496 5.04 -22.44 34.52
N GLN A 497 5.89 -23.26 33.92
CA GLN A 497 6.04 -24.66 34.29
C GLN A 497 7.48 -25.08 34.00
N ALA A 498 8.30 -25.09 35.05
CA ALA A 498 9.46 -25.99 35.09
C ALA A 498 8.94 -27.42 35.12
N ASP A 499 9.69 -28.31 34.47
CA ASP A 499 9.44 -29.72 34.20
C ASP A 499 8.45 -30.48 35.11
N GLY A 500 7.46 -31.10 34.45
CA GLY A 500 6.96 -32.45 34.77
C GLY A 500 6.03 -32.65 35.97
N GLN A 501 4.71 -32.63 35.75
CA GLN A 501 3.74 -33.72 36.04
C GLN A 501 2.29 -33.23 35.93
N PRO A 502 1.32 -34.11 35.58
CA PRO A 502 -0.06 -33.72 35.29
C PRO A 502 -0.90 -33.66 36.57
N THR A 503 -1.70 -32.61 36.74
CA THR A 503 -2.78 -32.61 37.75
C THR A 503 -3.95 -31.73 37.33
N GLU A 504 -5.09 -32.10 37.89
CA GLU A 504 -6.47 -31.96 37.42
C GLU A 504 -7.07 -30.55 37.52
N ALA A 505 -8.21 -30.41 36.85
CA ALA A 505 -9.07 -29.24 36.82
C ALA A 505 -9.54 -28.81 38.23
N VAL A 506 -9.50 -27.50 38.49
CA VAL A 506 -10.24 -26.89 39.60
C VAL A 506 -10.93 -25.62 39.11
N GLU A 507 -12.25 -25.60 39.28
CA GLU A 507 -13.15 -24.47 39.06
C GLU A 507 -12.80 -23.26 39.93
N VAL A 508 -12.95 -22.05 39.39
CA VAL A 508 -12.79 -20.80 40.15
C VAL A 508 -14.14 -20.08 40.24
N GLN A 509 -14.70 -20.02 41.45
CA GLN A 509 -15.78 -19.10 41.80
C GLN A 509 -15.21 -17.71 42.15
N PRO A 510 -15.93 -16.61 41.89
CA PRO A 510 -15.47 -15.25 42.14
C PRO A 510 -15.77 -14.80 43.58
N THR A 511 -14.80 -14.21 44.27
CA THR A 511 -15.02 -13.45 45.51
C THR A 511 -14.54 -12.01 45.41
N ALA A 512 -15.30 -11.16 46.10
CA ALA A 512 -15.43 -9.72 45.93
C ALA A 512 -14.24 -8.89 46.44
N GLN A 513 -14.11 -7.70 45.84
CA GLN A 513 -13.17 -6.63 46.23
C GLN A 513 -13.56 -5.97 47.56
N ALA A 514 -12.55 -5.62 48.36
CA ALA A 514 -12.64 -4.64 49.43
C ALA A 514 -11.59 -3.54 49.23
N ALA A 515 -11.99 -2.29 49.50
CA ALA A 515 -11.24 -1.06 49.30
C ALA A 515 -10.12 -0.84 50.34
N PRO A 516 -9.11 0.01 50.06
CA PRO A 516 -7.98 0.27 50.95
C PRO A 516 -8.19 1.48 51.88
N ALA A 517 -7.56 1.42 53.06
CA ALA A 517 -7.43 2.52 54.03
C ALA A 517 -5.97 3.01 54.10
N ALA A 518 -5.84 4.30 54.44
CA ALA A 518 -4.68 5.20 54.30
C ALA A 518 -3.59 5.10 55.38
N LEU A 519 -2.43 5.72 55.12
CA LEU A 519 -1.46 6.37 56.06
C LEU A 519 -0.58 7.32 55.21
N GLU A 520 -0.72 8.65 55.30
CA GLU A 520 0.00 9.65 56.13
C GLU A 520 1.25 10.31 55.48
N THR A 521 1.25 11.65 55.52
CA THR A 521 2.30 12.67 55.16
C THR A 521 2.85 13.29 56.49
N PRO A 522 3.75 14.33 56.60
CA PRO A 522 4.34 15.26 55.61
C PRO A 522 5.84 15.69 55.86
N ALA A 523 6.37 16.57 54.97
CA ALA A 523 7.27 17.74 55.18
C ALA A 523 8.17 17.90 53.92
N GLY A 524 8.15 18.96 53.11
CA GLY A 524 8.28 20.39 53.39
C GLY A 524 9.63 20.89 52.80
N PRO A 525 9.68 21.70 51.72
CA PRO A 525 10.92 22.05 51.02
C PRO A 525 11.41 23.48 51.34
N THR A 526 12.72 23.75 51.15
CA THR A 526 13.36 25.05 50.75
C THR A 526 14.91 24.96 50.93
N PRO A 527 15.75 25.89 50.43
CA PRO A 527 15.89 26.37 49.04
C PRO A 527 17.38 26.50 48.60
N VAL A 528 17.69 26.55 47.29
CA VAL A 528 18.92 27.23 46.80
C VAL A 528 18.65 27.97 45.48
N SER A 529 19.08 29.23 45.45
CA SER A 529 18.93 30.23 44.38
C SER A 529 20.05 30.14 43.30
N PRO A 530 19.94 30.92 42.19
CA PRO A 530 20.51 30.59 40.88
C PRO A 530 21.74 31.42 40.45
N ALA A 531 22.47 30.96 39.41
CA ALA A 531 23.22 31.76 38.41
C ALA A 531 23.99 30.84 37.42
N PRO A 532 24.43 31.30 36.24
CA PRO A 532 23.79 32.20 35.28
C PRO A 532 23.83 31.65 33.83
N ALA A 533 23.13 32.33 32.93
CA ALA A 533 23.15 32.10 31.48
C ALA A 533 24.54 32.39 30.86
N SER A 534 25.03 31.51 29.99
CA SER A 534 26.19 31.77 29.12
C SER A 534 25.83 31.66 27.64
N ILE A 535 25.65 32.84 27.06
CA ILE A 535 26.06 33.35 25.75
C ILE A 535 26.50 32.33 24.67
N ALA A 536 25.86 32.46 23.50
CA ALA A 536 26.29 31.88 22.22
C ALA A 536 27.68 32.39 21.80
N VAL A 537 28.62 31.47 21.55
CA VAL A 537 29.93 31.74 20.98
C VAL A 537 30.02 31.00 19.64
N GLY A 538 30.27 31.73 18.56
CA GLY A 538 30.54 31.16 17.23
C GLY A 538 31.84 30.33 17.22
N PRO A 539 32.02 29.44 16.24
CA PRO A 539 33.09 28.44 16.29
C PRO A 539 34.46 29.09 16.10
N SER A 540 35.30 29.00 17.14
CA SER A 540 36.75 29.09 17.03
C SER A 540 37.32 27.74 16.50
N PRO A 541 38.42 27.76 15.74
CA PRO A 541 38.95 26.55 15.11
C PRO A 541 39.52 25.59 16.17
N ILE A 542 38.98 24.36 16.20
CA ILE A 542 39.45 23.28 17.07
C ILE A 542 40.78 22.77 16.51
N GLU A 543 41.86 22.89 17.30
CA GLU A 543 43.16 22.34 16.94
C GLU A 543 43.14 20.81 17.13
N LEU A 544 43.13 20.07 16.02
CA LEU A 544 43.05 18.60 16.00
C LEU A 544 44.34 17.98 16.55
N LYS A 545 44.22 17.06 17.52
CA LYS A 545 45.34 16.36 18.17
C LYS A 545 45.38 14.88 17.81
N GLU A 546 46.58 14.30 17.84
CA GLU A 546 46.77 12.85 17.84
C GLU A 546 46.17 12.25 19.11
N GLN A 547 45.55 11.08 18.98
CA GLN A 547 44.85 10.41 20.07
C GLN A 547 45.12 8.91 20.03
N HIS A 548 45.36 8.34 21.20
CA HIS A 548 45.48 6.90 21.39
C HIS A 548 44.59 6.51 22.56
N PHE A 549 43.54 5.74 22.31
CA PHE A 549 42.63 5.31 23.35
C PHE A 549 42.13 3.88 23.12
N THR A 550 41.68 3.25 24.19
CA THR A 550 41.09 1.91 24.14
C THR A 550 39.60 2.03 24.43
N ILE A 551 38.78 1.46 23.55
CA ILE A 551 37.36 1.24 23.78
C ILE A 551 37.26 -0.09 24.53
N LEU A 552 36.69 -0.09 25.73
CA LEU A 552 36.53 -1.29 26.54
C LEU A 552 35.26 -2.06 26.13
N TYR A 553 35.21 -3.34 26.49
CA TYR A 553 34.04 -4.17 26.21
C TYR A 553 32.81 -3.62 26.93
N GLY A 554 31.77 -3.30 26.17
CA GLY A 554 30.49 -2.80 26.68
C GLY A 554 30.38 -1.28 26.72
N ASP A 555 31.45 -0.56 26.38
CA ASP A 555 31.44 0.91 26.30
C ASP A 555 30.43 1.40 25.26
N THR A 556 29.89 2.60 25.50
CA THR A 556 28.98 3.32 24.60
C THR A 556 29.53 4.72 24.34
N GLY A 557 29.00 5.44 23.35
CA GLY A 557 29.43 6.79 22.96
C GLY A 557 30.41 6.82 21.78
N TYR A 558 30.84 5.66 21.28
CA TYR A 558 31.82 5.52 20.22
C TYR A 558 31.15 5.21 18.88
N SER A 559 30.66 6.25 18.20
CA SER A 559 30.16 6.17 16.82
C SER A 559 31.27 6.55 15.83
N TYR A 560 31.09 6.27 14.54
CA TYR A 560 32.03 6.77 13.53
C TYR A 560 32.12 8.29 13.54
N GLU A 561 31.01 8.99 13.79
CA GLU A 561 30.97 10.45 13.87
C GLU A 561 31.77 10.98 15.06
N SER A 562 31.67 10.35 16.25
CA SER A 562 32.44 10.79 17.41
C SER A 562 33.93 10.49 17.30
N ILE A 563 34.33 9.47 16.55
CA ILE A 563 35.75 9.11 16.35
C ILE A 563 36.38 9.90 15.18
N LEU A 564 35.70 9.96 14.03
CA LEU A 564 36.27 10.48 12.78
C LEU A 564 35.78 11.88 12.40
N GLY A 565 34.60 12.30 12.85
CA GLY A 565 33.96 13.55 12.43
C GLY A 565 34.86 14.78 12.49
N PRO A 566 35.59 15.04 13.59
CA PRO A 566 36.51 16.17 13.68
C PRO A 566 37.64 16.14 12.64
N TYR A 567 38.10 14.94 12.25
CA TYR A 567 39.25 14.75 11.36
C TYR A 567 38.90 14.80 9.86
N LEU A 568 37.61 14.74 9.53
CA LEU A 568 37.11 14.78 8.14
C LEU A 568 36.93 16.21 7.60
N GLN A 569 37.07 17.24 8.44
CA GLN A 569 36.91 18.63 8.02
C GLN A 569 37.92 19.02 6.95
N GLY A 570 37.43 19.47 5.79
CA GLY A 570 38.25 19.90 4.66
C GLY A 570 38.89 18.78 3.84
N ALA A 571 38.62 17.52 4.18
CA ALA A 571 39.08 16.37 3.40
C ALA A 571 38.36 16.30 2.05
N LYS A 572 39.05 15.90 0.99
CA LYS A 572 38.44 15.68 -0.34
C LYS A 572 38.35 14.21 -0.71
N SER A 573 39.19 13.37 -0.09
CA SER A 573 39.23 11.94 -0.35
C SER A 573 39.60 11.14 0.89
N VAL A 574 39.01 9.94 0.99
CA VAL A 574 39.23 9.01 2.10
C VAL A 574 39.50 7.62 1.54
N VAL A 575 40.53 6.96 2.05
CA VAL A 575 40.89 5.57 1.71
C VAL A 575 40.69 4.70 2.94
N ILE A 576 39.94 3.61 2.80
CA ILE A 576 39.68 2.63 3.85
C ILE A 576 40.26 1.29 3.43
N GLU A 577 41.14 0.75 4.25
CA GLU A 577 41.59 -0.63 4.21
C GLU A 577 40.91 -1.38 5.35
N ASP A 578 40.02 -2.31 5.02
CA ASP A 578 39.38 -3.18 6.01
C ASP A 578 39.11 -4.57 5.39
N PRO A 579 39.80 -5.63 5.83
CA PRO A 579 39.67 -6.95 5.23
C PRO A 579 38.30 -7.61 5.43
N TYR A 580 37.44 -7.10 6.32
CA TYR A 580 36.20 -7.76 6.74
C TYR A 580 34.94 -7.03 6.30
N ILE A 581 34.93 -6.27 5.22
CA ILE A 581 33.65 -5.76 4.68
C ILE A 581 33.01 -6.85 3.82
N ARG A 582 32.42 -7.87 4.46
CA ARG A 582 31.91 -9.09 3.80
C ARG A 582 30.47 -9.44 4.17
N LEU A 583 30.14 -9.43 5.46
CA LEU A 583 28.83 -9.80 5.97
C LEU A 583 27.88 -8.60 5.93
N GLN A 584 26.57 -8.87 5.96
CA GLN A 584 25.54 -7.82 5.85
C GLN A 584 25.70 -6.71 6.90
N HIS A 585 26.01 -7.06 8.15
CA HIS A 585 26.24 -6.05 9.20
C HIS A 585 27.54 -5.24 8.99
N GLN A 586 28.55 -5.84 8.37
CA GLN A 586 29.82 -5.16 8.03
C GLN A 586 29.63 -4.18 6.88
N ILE A 587 28.80 -4.54 5.89
CA ILE A 587 28.38 -3.62 4.82
C ILE A 587 27.55 -2.48 5.41
N GLN A 588 26.62 -2.77 6.34
CA GLN A 588 25.85 -1.72 7.04
C GLN A 588 26.76 -0.78 7.85
N ASN A 589 27.79 -1.32 8.51
CA ASN A 589 28.82 -0.53 9.18
C ASN A 589 29.56 0.39 8.20
N PHE A 590 29.92 -0.12 7.01
CA PHE A 590 30.53 0.69 5.96
C PHE A 590 29.59 1.76 5.40
N VAL A 591 28.29 1.48 5.25
CA VAL A 591 27.28 2.48 4.85
C VAL A 591 27.22 3.62 5.88
N ARG A 592 27.14 3.30 7.17
CA ARG A 592 27.12 4.30 8.27
C ARG A 592 28.41 5.11 8.35
N PHE A 593 29.53 4.50 8.01
CA PHE A 593 30.78 5.20 7.82
C PHE A 593 30.69 6.20 6.65
N CYS A 594 30.17 5.80 5.49
CA CYS A 594 29.97 6.69 4.35
C CYS A 594 29.00 7.85 4.67
N GLU A 595 27.93 7.60 5.43
CA GLU A 595 27.03 8.65 5.93
C GLU A 595 27.77 9.68 6.80
N THR A 596 28.71 9.22 7.64
CA THR A 596 29.57 10.10 8.44
C THR A 596 30.47 10.96 7.55
N VAL A 597 31.02 10.38 6.48
CA VAL A 597 31.84 11.11 5.49
C VAL A 597 31.00 12.14 4.74
N LEU A 598 29.78 11.81 4.35
CA LEU A 598 28.84 12.73 3.68
C LEU A 598 28.47 13.93 4.56
N LYS A 599 28.30 13.73 5.87
CA LYS A 599 28.04 14.83 6.82
C LYS A 599 29.16 15.87 6.87
N ALA A 600 30.41 15.48 6.56
CA ALA A 600 31.52 16.42 6.46
C ALA A 600 31.43 17.33 5.23
N GLY A 601 30.69 16.91 4.18
CA GLY A 601 30.31 17.73 3.02
C GLY A 601 31.41 18.03 1.99
N THR A 602 32.69 17.85 2.33
CA THR A 602 33.83 18.21 1.46
C THR A 602 34.42 17.03 0.68
N VAL A 603 34.15 15.80 1.10
CA VAL A 603 34.71 14.59 0.47
C VAL A 603 33.97 14.27 -0.82
N LYS A 604 34.72 14.07 -1.90
CA LYS A 604 34.23 13.72 -3.24
C LYS A 604 34.61 12.32 -3.69
N LYS A 605 35.55 11.67 -2.99
CA LYS A 605 36.00 10.32 -3.33
C LYS A 605 36.23 9.44 -2.10
N ILE A 606 35.69 8.24 -2.11
CA ILE A 606 35.91 7.20 -1.12
C ILE A 606 36.53 5.99 -1.84
N SER A 607 37.65 5.47 -1.34
CA SER A 607 38.27 4.24 -1.87
C SER A 607 38.25 3.16 -0.80
N LEU A 608 37.50 2.08 -1.03
CA LEU A 608 37.47 0.90 -0.17
C LEU A 608 38.39 -0.18 -0.73
N ILE A 609 39.28 -0.70 0.10
CA ILE A 609 40.08 -1.89 -0.16
C ILE A 609 39.65 -2.95 0.86
N THR A 610 39.08 -4.06 0.39
CA THR A 610 38.58 -5.15 1.26
C THR A 610 39.04 -6.52 0.77
N GLY A 611 39.02 -7.51 1.66
CA GLY A 611 39.40 -8.89 1.37
C GLY A 611 38.18 -9.79 1.17
N TYR A 612 38.39 -10.98 0.60
CA TYR A 612 37.39 -12.05 0.46
C TYR A 612 37.94 -13.38 0.99
N ASP A 613 37.06 -14.35 1.27
CA ASP A 613 37.40 -15.74 1.55
C ASP A 613 36.60 -16.72 0.69
N ASP A 614 36.93 -18.01 0.76
CA ASP A 614 36.29 -19.07 -0.03
C ASP A 614 34.78 -19.27 0.27
N LYS A 615 34.26 -18.69 1.36
CA LYS A 615 32.85 -18.76 1.75
C LYS A 615 32.07 -17.51 1.36
N THR A 616 32.75 -16.51 0.81
CA THR A 616 32.20 -15.22 0.45
C THR A 616 31.46 -15.29 -0.89
N GLN A 617 30.15 -15.03 -0.91
CA GLN A 617 29.39 -14.90 -2.17
C GLN A 617 29.72 -13.56 -2.84
N LEU A 618 30.78 -13.56 -3.66
CA LEU A 618 31.31 -12.34 -4.33
C LEU A 618 30.25 -11.59 -5.16
N ALA A 619 29.29 -12.30 -5.76
CA ALA A 619 28.21 -11.69 -6.54
C ALA A 619 27.26 -10.84 -5.68
N ASP A 620 26.83 -11.34 -4.52
CA ASP A 620 25.92 -10.65 -3.60
C ASP A 620 26.59 -9.42 -2.97
N ILE A 621 27.90 -9.50 -2.66
CA ILE A 621 28.66 -8.35 -2.15
C ILE A 621 28.87 -7.31 -3.25
N ALA A 622 29.22 -7.74 -4.46
CA ALA A 622 29.41 -6.83 -5.59
C ALA A 622 28.11 -6.07 -5.89
N GLU A 623 26.97 -6.76 -5.88
CA GLU A 623 25.64 -6.14 -6.06
C GLU A 623 25.36 -5.09 -4.98
N LYS A 624 25.55 -5.42 -3.69
CA LYS A 624 25.32 -4.50 -2.57
C LYS A 624 26.26 -3.29 -2.57
N LEU A 625 27.53 -3.49 -2.92
CA LEU A 625 28.51 -2.40 -2.99
C LEU A 625 28.32 -1.55 -4.26
N ASP A 626 27.81 -2.12 -5.36
CA ASP A 626 27.44 -1.34 -6.55
C ASP A 626 26.18 -0.50 -6.29
N GLU A 627 25.20 -1.03 -5.56
CA GLU A 627 24.05 -0.24 -5.08
C GLU A 627 24.51 0.97 -4.24
N LEU A 628 25.41 0.75 -3.27
CA LEU A 628 25.99 1.83 -2.47
C LEU A 628 26.78 2.82 -3.33
N LYS A 629 27.53 2.33 -4.33
CA LYS A 629 28.28 3.17 -5.26
C LYS A 629 27.37 4.09 -6.07
N GLN A 630 26.25 3.58 -6.59
CA GLN A 630 25.26 4.40 -7.30
C GLN A 630 24.61 5.42 -6.36
N SER A 631 24.25 5.01 -5.14
CA SER A 631 23.66 5.90 -4.14
C SER A 631 24.59 7.05 -3.74
N LEU A 632 25.90 6.79 -3.62
CA LEU A 632 26.90 7.84 -3.35
C LEU A 632 27.12 8.75 -4.56
N LEU A 633 27.04 8.21 -5.78
CA LEU A 633 27.19 8.99 -7.02
C LEU A 633 26.06 10.01 -7.20
N GLU A 634 24.82 9.67 -6.84
CA GLU A 634 23.67 10.60 -6.81
C GLU A 634 23.90 11.79 -5.86
N LEU A 635 24.74 11.61 -4.85
CA LEU A 635 25.14 12.63 -3.87
C LEU A 635 26.49 13.29 -4.23
N ASP A 636 26.97 13.09 -5.46
CA ASP A 636 28.22 13.66 -5.99
C ASP A 636 29.48 13.20 -5.21
N VAL A 637 29.50 11.92 -4.80
CA VAL A 637 30.65 11.25 -4.18
C VAL A 637 30.96 9.94 -4.92
N GLU A 638 32.18 9.81 -5.43
CA GLU A 638 32.64 8.61 -6.12
C GLU A 638 33.10 7.53 -5.12
N LEU A 639 32.57 6.32 -5.23
CA LEU A 639 33.06 5.14 -4.49
C LEU A 639 33.85 4.21 -5.43
N GLU A 640 35.12 3.97 -5.09
CA GLU A 640 36.00 3.00 -5.74
C GLU A 640 36.23 1.80 -4.82
N VAL A 641 35.88 0.58 -5.26
CA VAL A 641 36.07 -0.65 -4.48
C VAL A 641 37.15 -1.52 -5.13
N LYS A 642 38.14 -1.92 -4.32
CA LYS A 642 39.23 -2.83 -4.70
C LYS A 642 39.23 -4.06 -3.81
N LEU A 643 39.45 -5.22 -4.42
CA LEU A 643 39.58 -6.48 -3.71
C LEU A 643 41.06 -6.86 -3.58
N ASN A 644 41.52 -7.10 -2.36
CA ASN A 644 42.87 -7.59 -2.09
C ASN A 644 42.82 -8.79 -1.11
N PRO A 645 43.08 -10.02 -1.57
CA PRO A 645 43.00 -11.21 -0.72
C PRO A 645 44.13 -11.29 0.32
N ASN A 646 45.24 -10.59 0.12
CA ASN A 646 46.44 -10.69 0.94
C ASN A 646 46.56 -9.56 1.99
N MET A 647 45.47 -8.83 2.26
CA MET A 647 45.49 -7.72 3.20
C MET A 647 45.06 -8.12 4.61
N HIS A 648 45.76 -7.56 5.61
CA HIS A 648 45.47 -7.80 7.03
C HIS A 648 45.32 -6.51 7.83
N ASP A 649 45.88 -5.41 7.33
CA ASP A 649 45.87 -4.12 8.01
C ASP A 649 44.49 -3.48 7.97
N ARG A 650 44.13 -2.79 9.06
CA ARG A 650 42.91 -1.98 9.16
C ARG A 650 43.31 -0.53 9.35
N GLU A 651 43.07 0.29 8.34
CA GLU A 651 43.57 1.65 8.29
C GLU A 651 42.62 2.55 7.50
N ILE A 652 42.35 3.73 8.03
CA ILE A 652 41.61 4.79 7.34
C ILE A 652 42.58 5.95 7.14
N ARG A 653 42.84 6.30 5.87
CA ARG A 653 43.70 7.42 5.49
C ARG A 653 42.86 8.55 4.92
N ILE A 654 43.10 9.75 5.41
CA ILE A 654 42.42 10.97 4.96
C ILE A 654 43.46 11.85 4.26
N ASP A 655 43.10 12.46 3.14
CA ASP A 655 44.02 13.26 2.31
C ASP A 655 44.55 14.54 2.96
N ASN A 656 43.98 14.96 4.10
CA ASN A 656 44.50 16.04 4.93
C ASN A 656 45.66 15.61 5.87
N GLY A 657 46.12 14.35 5.75
CA GLY A 657 47.30 13.80 6.44
C GLY A 657 46.98 13.00 7.70
N TRP A 658 45.71 12.85 8.07
CA TRP A 658 45.30 12.05 9.23
C TRP A 658 45.14 10.57 8.87
N VAL A 659 45.62 9.71 9.77
CA VAL A 659 45.48 8.26 9.68
C VAL A 659 44.85 7.74 10.97
N ILE A 660 43.83 6.90 10.82
CA ILE A 660 43.09 6.26 11.92
C ILE A 660 43.21 4.75 11.79
N LYS A 661 43.76 4.10 12.81
CA LYS A 661 43.80 2.64 12.94
C LYS A 661 42.86 2.19 14.04
N ILE A 662 41.92 1.31 13.69
CA ILE A 662 41.01 0.67 14.64
C ILE A 662 41.34 -0.82 14.63
N GLY A 663 41.68 -1.38 15.79
CA GLY A 663 42.17 -2.76 15.87
C GLY A 663 41.20 -3.80 15.28
N ARG A 664 39.89 -3.53 15.33
CA ARG A 664 38.82 -4.37 14.75
C ARG A 664 38.27 -3.86 13.41
N GLY A 665 38.87 -2.82 12.83
CA GLY A 665 38.32 -2.15 11.64
C GLY A 665 37.01 -1.45 11.96
N LEU A 666 36.07 -1.44 11.02
CA LEU A 666 34.74 -0.88 11.20
C LEU A 666 33.81 -1.78 12.04
N ASP A 667 34.19 -3.02 12.32
CA ASP A 667 33.36 -4.03 12.98
C ASP A 667 33.66 -4.19 14.49
N PHE A 668 33.59 -3.08 15.22
CA PHE A 668 33.81 -3.03 16.68
C PHE A 668 32.52 -2.89 17.50
N PHE A 669 31.34 -3.05 16.91
CA PHE A 669 30.07 -2.99 17.65
C PHE A 669 29.62 -4.37 18.13
N GLN A 670 29.04 -4.44 19.33
CA GLN A 670 28.38 -5.65 19.79
C GLN A 670 27.07 -5.89 19.02
N LYS A 671 26.73 -7.17 18.86
CA LYS A 671 25.40 -7.56 18.38
C LYS A 671 24.36 -7.11 19.40
N PRO A 672 23.29 -6.41 18.98
CA PRO A 672 22.21 -6.05 19.90
C PRO A 672 21.48 -7.32 20.36
N GLY A 673 21.01 -7.33 21.60
CA GLY A 673 20.20 -8.39 22.20
C GLY A 673 18.82 -8.53 21.57
N GLY A 674 18.33 -7.50 20.87
CA GLY A 674 17.12 -7.57 20.05
C GLY A 674 16.99 -6.39 19.09
N TRP A 675 16.07 -6.49 18.13
CA TRP A 675 15.83 -5.45 17.10
C TRP A 675 15.26 -4.15 17.65
N PHE A 676 14.73 -4.15 18.88
CA PHE A 676 14.15 -2.99 19.57
C PHE A 676 14.99 -2.50 20.75
N GLU A 677 16.23 -2.99 20.88
CA GLU A 677 17.13 -2.50 21.92
C GLU A 677 17.63 -1.09 21.59
N VAL A 678 17.75 -0.25 22.61
CA VAL A 678 18.39 1.07 22.49
C VAL A 678 19.84 0.86 22.02
N GLY A 679 20.24 1.59 20.98
CA GLY A 679 21.53 1.39 20.30
C GLY A 679 21.45 0.61 18.99
N VAL A 680 20.28 0.09 18.56
CA VAL A 680 20.14 -0.59 17.25
C VAL A 680 20.43 0.34 16.07
N ASN A 681 19.85 1.55 16.11
CA ASN A 681 19.96 2.55 15.05
C ASN A 681 21.04 3.60 15.35
N ASP A 682 21.02 4.16 16.56
CA ASP A 682 22.03 5.12 17.01
C ASP A 682 23.24 4.38 17.58
N LEU A 683 24.35 4.36 16.82
CA LEU A 683 25.59 3.71 17.23
C LEU A 683 26.27 4.40 18.42
N SER A 684 25.93 5.65 18.75
CA SER A 684 26.43 6.28 19.98
C SER A 684 25.88 5.60 21.23
N LEU A 685 24.74 4.92 21.15
CA LEU A 685 24.14 4.18 22.26
C LEU A 685 24.45 2.67 22.19
N ARG A 686 25.21 2.22 21.18
CA ARG A 686 25.55 0.81 20.99
C ARG A 686 26.77 0.42 21.84
N LYS A 687 26.66 -0.72 22.53
CA LYS A 687 27.79 -1.35 23.22
C LYS A 687 28.88 -1.77 22.23
N CYS A 688 30.13 -1.47 22.53
CA CYS A 688 31.27 -1.80 21.69
C CYS A 688 32.01 -3.07 22.15
N LEU A 689 32.63 -3.77 21.20
CA LEU A 689 33.65 -4.78 21.46
C LEU A 689 34.96 -4.06 21.81
N GLU A 690 35.78 -4.70 22.64
CA GLU A 690 37.07 -4.13 23.03
C GLU A 690 37.97 -3.93 21.80
N THR A 691 38.49 -2.70 21.63
CA THR A 691 39.40 -2.37 20.53
C THR A 691 40.27 -1.16 20.87
N LYS A 692 41.44 -1.07 20.23
CA LYS A 692 42.33 0.09 20.32
C LYS A 692 42.11 1.00 19.10
N VAL A 693 42.10 2.30 19.34
CA VAL A 693 41.99 3.34 18.32
C VAL A 693 43.22 4.23 18.40
N ASP A 694 43.96 4.28 17.31
CA ASP A 694 45.16 5.10 17.15
C ASP A 694 44.92 6.11 16.02
N ILE A 695 44.95 7.40 16.36
CA ILE A 695 44.77 8.52 15.43
C ILE A 695 46.05 9.35 15.44
N PHE A 696 46.73 9.40 14.31
CA PHE A 696 48.02 10.08 14.17
C PHE A 696 48.11 10.77 12.82
N ARG A 697 49.02 11.74 12.71
CA ARG A 697 49.24 12.49 11.48
C ARG A 697 50.51 12.01 10.80
N VAL A 698 50.39 11.61 9.55
CA VAL A 698 51.56 11.26 8.73
C VAL A 698 51.96 12.50 7.93
N GLY A 699 53.25 12.85 7.95
CA GLY A 699 53.77 13.98 7.18
C GLY A 699 53.45 13.82 5.70
N ILE A 700 52.80 14.83 5.11
CA ILE A 700 52.56 14.88 3.67
C ILE A 700 53.91 15.10 3.01
N ASN A 701 54.50 14.06 2.40
CA ASN A 701 55.56 14.29 1.43
C ASN A 701 54.91 15.02 0.25
N ILE A 702 55.34 16.27 0.04
CA ILE A 702 54.95 17.15 -1.07
C ILE A 702 55.30 16.49 -2.40
#